data_AF-A0A521JPH2-F1
#
_entry.id   AF-A0A521JPH2-F1
#
_cell.length_a   1.000
_cell.length_b   1.000
_cell.length_c   1.000
_cell.angle_alpha   90.00
_cell.angle_beta   90.00
_cell.angle_gamma   90.00
#
_symmetry.space_group_name_H-M   'P 1'
#
loop_
_entity.id
_entity.type
_entity.pdbx_description
1 polymer ?
#
loop_
_entity_poly.entity_id
_entity_poly.type
_entity_poly.pdbx_seq_one_letter_code
_entity_poly.pdbx_strand_id
1 'polypeptide(L)'
;TPTPKPDNGGDTTSGGFKHEASVTANSLNVRSKAGTNNPVVGTLRLGNKVTVIGEALDGNTKWYQISLPSGSIASSGYVSSQYIKLNLNKSIKAKITSSKINIRKAAGDKSVYLKNDLGNIVSLKKNKAVSIIDEAISSGVKWYKLSFKIDGKTYKGYAPAYQVGFRGENTENSAAPTPTPSPTKAPKPTKAPTPTPTPTPVPTEEPVPSIVPSPTPTPTPTPTPTPTPTPIPIPTTIPMPDKILEITDNPIYSYIGGSIDGYVVNTVYLNVYENMLANNQFLYDIYGQPIILLSGAKVLINEAVRVNEETWYHITYDNKINGHVRAEYIYVGSQLPFGIENHWKPVETPDPAPAVTPTPTPTPPLQLPDDTDFETKLLIEGFPETYKDALRKLHALHPNWIFEAYHVGLDWKTVIDAESIPGKNTIPNSKSVEWLSFDKGAYDWKTDKFVVYDGSYWVTASRVAVEYYMDPRNFLTEDTIFQFELLRYQSRYQDKAGVENVLKGTALYNTSYTFLDDAGKTQTLTYGETFMRAAEYSGVSPYHLASRVKQEVVTGPATLSNSVSGTYKGYEGYYNFYNIGANDSPGGGAIANGLTYAKNGTKNATTNATYLIPWTNPFKSIVGGSYFLGSTYINRGQDTVYLQKFNVTPISTYFHQYMTNVEAPWAEGRKIAAAYGNMKESPIVFSIPVYLNMPARPAPRPTTQFNPNNRLKSLKVLDLKNKELQITPTFNQTEYNYYLIVGNEVEAVQVNATTVSKKASVFGGGYISLGVGNNEIVIPVIAENGDIANYIINIVRE
;
A
#
# COMPACT_ATOMS: atom_id res chain seq x y z
N THR A 1 -19.39 1.61 -27.98
CA THR A 1 -20.72 1.54 -27.34
C THR A 1 -20.52 1.10 -25.91
N PRO A 2 -20.96 1.86 -24.90
CA PRO A 2 -20.82 1.45 -23.50
C PRO A 2 -21.59 0.14 -23.27
N THR A 3 -20.95 -0.79 -22.57
CA THR A 3 -21.54 -2.08 -22.15
C THR A 3 -22.76 -1.78 -21.27
N PRO A 4 -23.94 -2.36 -21.53
CA PRO A 4 -25.11 -2.15 -20.68
C PRO A 4 -24.81 -2.55 -19.23
N LYS A 5 -25.18 -1.67 -18.30
CA LYS A 5 -25.20 -1.92 -16.85
C LYS A 5 -26.10 -3.14 -16.59
N PRO A 6 -25.67 -4.15 -15.80
CA PRO A 6 -26.55 -5.24 -15.41
C PRO A 6 -27.69 -4.70 -14.54
N ASP A 7 -28.91 -5.22 -14.72
CA ASP A 7 -30.01 -4.96 -13.79
C ASP A 7 -29.62 -5.47 -12.39
N ASN A 8 -29.74 -4.58 -11.40
CA ASN A 8 -29.61 -4.90 -9.98
C ASN A 8 -30.82 -5.74 -9.56
N GLY A 9 -30.74 -7.05 -9.80
CA GLY A 9 -31.75 -8.02 -9.42
C GLY A 9 -31.11 -9.38 -9.21
N GLY A 10 -30.35 -9.53 -8.13
CA GLY A 10 -29.82 -10.81 -7.69
C GLY A 10 -30.86 -11.60 -6.92
N ASP A 11 -31.83 -12.17 -7.63
CA ASP A 11 -32.65 -13.26 -7.11
C ASP A 11 -31.73 -14.46 -6.84
N THR A 12 -31.71 -14.96 -5.61
CA THR A 12 -30.86 -16.08 -5.18
C THR A 12 -31.36 -17.37 -5.83
N THR A 13 -30.73 -17.79 -6.93
CA THR A 13 -30.99 -19.14 -7.48
C THR A 13 -30.24 -20.19 -6.65
N SER A 14 -30.84 -20.63 -5.55
CA SER A 14 -30.49 -21.87 -4.83
C SER A 14 -30.90 -23.07 -5.70
N GLY A 15 -30.16 -23.30 -6.78
CA GLY A 15 -30.56 -24.20 -7.86
C GLY A 15 -29.77 -25.50 -7.94
N GLY A 16 -29.63 -26.25 -6.85
CA GLY A 16 -29.17 -27.66 -6.90
C GLY A 16 -27.82 -27.92 -7.60
N PHE A 17 -26.95 -26.92 -7.74
CA PHE A 17 -25.65 -27.06 -8.37
C PHE A 17 -24.65 -27.66 -7.39
N LYS A 18 -23.76 -28.54 -7.85
CA LYS A 18 -22.60 -29.01 -7.07
C LYS A 18 -21.40 -29.05 -7.99
N HIS A 19 -20.55 -28.02 -7.90
CA HIS A 19 -19.33 -27.92 -8.68
C HIS A 19 -18.12 -27.92 -7.76
N GLU A 20 -17.29 -28.94 -7.88
CA GLU A 20 -16.03 -29.03 -7.15
C GLU A 20 -15.09 -27.90 -7.57
N ALA A 21 -14.43 -27.29 -6.60
CA ALA A 21 -13.49 -26.20 -6.82
C ALA A 21 -12.43 -26.17 -5.72
N SER A 22 -11.36 -25.41 -5.95
CA SER A 22 -10.27 -25.22 -5.00
C SER A 22 -10.00 -23.74 -4.78
N VAL A 23 -9.67 -23.39 -3.54
CA VAL A 23 -9.28 -22.02 -3.18
C VAL A 23 -7.88 -21.72 -3.70
N THR A 24 -7.71 -20.57 -4.35
CA THR A 24 -6.42 -20.12 -4.92
C THR A 24 -5.77 -18.98 -4.13
N ALA A 25 -6.40 -18.51 -3.05
CA ALA A 25 -5.87 -17.47 -2.19
C ALA A 25 -5.30 -18.05 -0.89
N ASN A 26 -4.21 -17.49 -0.37
CA ASN A 26 -3.60 -17.91 0.91
C ASN A 26 -4.58 -17.81 2.08
N SER A 27 -5.43 -16.78 2.07
CA SER A 27 -6.56 -16.62 2.98
C SER A 27 -7.75 -16.04 2.22
N LEU A 28 -8.93 -16.59 2.44
CA LEU A 28 -10.17 -16.20 1.77
C LEU A 28 -11.30 -16.14 2.81
N ASN A 29 -11.80 -14.94 3.05
CA ASN A 29 -12.98 -14.74 3.91
C ASN A 29 -14.23 -15.28 3.23
N VAL A 30 -14.97 -16.12 3.96
CA VAL A 30 -16.31 -16.58 3.60
C VAL A 30 -17.32 -15.62 4.21
N ARG A 31 -18.18 -15.04 3.39
CA ARG A 31 -19.12 -13.96 3.78
C ARG A 31 -20.55 -14.51 3.92
N SER A 32 -21.38 -13.87 4.74
CA SER A 32 -22.79 -14.26 4.89
C SER A 32 -23.64 -14.03 3.64
N LYS A 33 -23.27 -13.03 2.82
CA LYS A 33 -23.88 -12.70 1.51
C LYS A 33 -22.80 -12.30 0.50
N ALA A 34 -23.14 -12.27 -0.78
CA ALA A 34 -22.26 -11.77 -1.82
C ALA A 34 -21.90 -10.29 -1.58
N GLY A 35 -20.61 -9.99 -1.56
CA GLY A 35 -20.07 -8.65 -1.38
C GLY A 35 -19.12 -8.52 -0.20
N THR A 36 -18.14 -7.62 -0.31
CA THR A 36 -17.05 -7.47 0.66
C THR A 36 -17.48 -6.81 1.97
N ASN A 37 -18.63 -6.14 1.99
CA ASN A 37 -19.13 -5.41 3.16
C ASN A 37 -19.98 -6.30 4.10
N ASN A 38 -20.26 -7.54 3.70
CA ASN A 38 -21.06 -8.45 4.52
C ASN A 38 -20.20 -9.11 5.62
N PRO A 39 -20.78 -9.49 6.77
CA PRO A 39 -20.08 -10.19 7.83
C PRO A 39 -19.31 -11.44 7.36
N VAL A 40 -18.15 -11.70 7.97
CA VAL A 40 -17.37 -12.92 7.76
C VAL A 40 -17.95 -14.04 8.61
N VAL A 41 -18.27 -15.18 8.01
CA VAL A 41 -18.85 -16.37 8.65
C VAL A 41 -17.90 -17.56 8.69
N GLY A 42 -16.72 -17.42 8.08
CA GLY A 42 -15.67 -18.43 8.06
C GLY A 42 -14.47 -17.98 7.24
N THR A 43 -13.41 -18.78 7.23
CA THR A 43 -12.20 -18.54 6.44
C THR A 43 -11.75 -19.82 5.74
N LEU A 44 -11.15 -19.67 4.57
CA LEU A 44 -10.53 -20.74 3.80
C LEU A 44 -9.09 -20.36 3.45
N ARG A 45 -8.26 -21.36 3.19
CA ARG A 45 -6.85 -21.24 2.84
C ARG A 45 -6.57 -21.84 1.47
N LEU A 46 -5.39 -21.52 0.92
CA LEU A 46 -4.93 -22.02 -0.37
C LEU A 46 -5.02 -23.55 -0.41
N GLY A 47 -5.59 -24.07 -1.50
CA GLY A 47 -5.73 -25.50 -1.72
C GLY A 47 -6.93 -26.15 -1.02
N ASN A 48 -7.67 -25.44 -0.14
CA ASN A 48 -8.91 -25.98 0.39
C ASN A 48 -9.87 -26.33 -0.76
N LYS A 49 -10.43 -27.54 -0.70
CA LYS A 49 -11.46 -28.00 -1.63
C LYS A 49 -12.82 -27.52 -1.13
N VAL A 50 -13.62 -26.98 -2.03
CA VAL A 50 -14.97 -26.48 -1.75
C VAL A 50 -15.93 -26.94 -2.83
N THR A 51 -17.19 -27.11 -2.47
CA THR A 51 -18.27 -27.35 -3.44
C THR A 51 -19.04 -26.05 -3.62
N VAL A 52 -19.05 -25.52 -4.84
CA VAL A 52 -19.89 -24.40 -5.25
C VAL A 52 -21.32 -24.88 -5.42
N ILE A 53 -22.23 -24.30 -4.65
CA ILE A 53 -23.64 -24.65 -4.57
C ILE A 53 -24.59 -23.58 -5.09
N GLY A 54 -24.07 -22.38 -5.35
CA GLY A 54 -24.84 -21.26 -5.87
C GLY A 54 -23.95 -20.15 -6.39
N GLU A 55 -24.58 -19.14 -6.97
CA GLU A 55 -23.91 -17.96 -7.49
C GLU A 55 -24.74 -16.70 -7.22
N ALA A 56 -24.05 -15.58 -7.08
CA ALA A 56 -24.65 -14.27 -6.91
C ALA A 56 -23.75 -13.19 -7.54
N LEU A 57 -24.29 -12.00 -7.72
CA LEU A 57 -23.56 -10.85 -8.22
C LEU A 57 -23.53 -9.74 -7.17
N ASP A 58 -22.38 -9.09 -7.07
CA ASP A 58 -22.21 -7.81 -6.37
C ASP A 58 -21.49 -6.87 -7.35
N GLY A 59 -22.27 -5.97 -7.97
CA GLY A 59 -21.85 -5.21 -9.14
C GLY A 59 -21.39 -6.13 -10.29
N ASN A 60 -20.17 -5.90 -10.80
CA ASN A 60 -19.56 -6.71 -11.85
C ASN A 60 -18.72 -7.88 -11.29
N THR A 61 -18.83 -8.18 -9.99
CA THR A 61 -18.11 -9.29 -9.37
C THR A 61 -19.05 -10.47 -9.20
N LYS A 62 -18.64 -11.61 -9.75
CA LYS A 62 -19.31 -12.88 -9.46
C LYS A 62 -18.85 -13.45 -8.13
N TRP A 63 -19.81 -13.85 -7.31
CA TRP A 63 -19.63 -14.56 -6.05
C TRP A 63 -20.17 -15.98 -6.17
N TYR A 64 -19.48 -16.94 -5.57
CA TYR A 64 -19.94 -18.31 -5.43
C TYR A 64 -20.42 -18.53 -4.01
N GLN A 65 -21.60 -19.12 -3.86
CA GLN A 65 -22.01 -19.72 -2.59
C GLN A 65 -21.37 -21.10 -2.51
N ILE A 66 -20.74 -21.40 -1.38
CA ILE A 66 -20.05 -22.67 -1.12
C ILE A 66 -20.64 -23.36 0.11
N SER A 67 -20.59 -24.69 0.10
CA SER A 67 -20.88 -25.49 1.31
C SER A 67 -19.70 -25.45 2.26
N LEU A 68 -19.96 -25.34 3.57
CA LEU A 68 -18.94 -25.40 4.61
C LEU A 68 -18.97 -26.76 5.34
N PRO A 69 -17.84 -27.23 5.92
CA PRO A 69 -17.79 -28.48 6.68
C PRO A 69 -18.67 -28.46 7.94
N SER A 70 -19.13 -29.64 8.37
CA SER A 70 -19.85 -29.84 9.64
C SER A 70 -19.00 -29.38 10.83
N GLY A 71 -19.55 -28.50 11.67
CA GLY A 71 -18.84 -27.85 12.78
C GLY A 71 -18.49 -26.37 12.54
N SER A 72 -18.71 -25.86 11.33
CA SER A 72 -18.62 -24.42 11.02
C SER A 72 -19.83 -23.65 11.60
N ILE A 73 -19.63 -22.39 11.97
CA ILE A 73 -20.67 -21.49 12.53
C ILE A 73 -21.86 -21.30 11.56
N ALA A 74 -21.63 -21.47 10.27
CA ALA A 74 -22.63 -21.46 9.20
C ALA A 74 -22.48 -22.69 8.30
N SER A 75 -23.59 -23.21 7.77
CA SER A 75 -23.60 -24.36 6.84
C SER A 75 -23.19 -24.00 5.40
N SER A 76 -23.24 -22.71 5.04
CA SER A 76 -22.79 -22.18 3.75
C SER A 76 -22.36 -20.72 3.85
N GLY A 77 -21.67 -20.21 2.83
CA GLY A 77 -21.37 -18.79 2.70
C GLY A 77 -20.85 -18.42 1.31
N TYR A 78 -20.58 -17.14 1.10
CA TYR A 78 -20.21 -16.57 -0.20
C TYR A 78 -18.73 -16.20 -0.26
N VAL A 79 -18.10 -16.54 -1.38
CA VAL A 79 -16.71 -16.21 -1.69
C VAL A 79 -16.60 -15.59 -3.07
N SER A 80 -15.66 -14.67 -3.28
CA SER A 80 -15.44 -14.07 -4.61
C SER A 80 -14.93 -15.15 -5.57
N SER A 81 -15.54 -15.24 -6.74
CA SER A 81 -15.15 -16.23 -7.77
C SER A 81 -13.71 -16.06 -8.26
N GLN A 82 -13.11 -14.89 -8.06
CA GLN A 82 -11.71 -14.61 -8.39
C GLN A 82 -10.73 -15.51 -7.63
N TYR A 83 -11.11 -15.98 -6.45
CA TYR A 83 -10.23 -16.79 -5.58
C TYR A 83 -10.62 -18.27 -5.55
N ILE A 84 -11.52 -18.68 -6.43
CA ILE A 84 -12.02 -20.05 -6.53
C ILE A 84 -11.74 -20.57 -7.91
N LYS A 85 -10.92 -21.61 -8.01
CA LYS A 85 -10.65 -22.34 -9.26
C LYS A 85 -11.62 -23.50 -9.42
N LEU A 86 -12.48 -23.45 -10.43
CA LEU A 86 -13.43 -24.51 -10.75
C LEU A 86 -12.69 -25.75 -11.26
N ASN A 87 -13.15 -26.94 -10.85
CA ASN A 87 -12.69 -28.19 -11.44
C ASN A 87 -13.39 -28.41 -12.79
N LEU A 88 -12.70 -28.07 -13.87
CA LEU A 88 -13.22 -28.13 -15.23
C LEU A 88 -12.78 -29.39 -16.01
N ASN A 89 -12.43 -30.47 -15.30
CA ASN A 89 -12.20 -31.79 -15.92
C ASN A 89 -13.42 -32.27 -16.74
N LYS A 90 -14.62 -31.82 -16.33
CA LYS A 90 -15.84 -31.88 -17.14
C LYS A 90 -16.35 -30.47 -17.34
N SER A 91 -16.82 -30.16 -18.54
CA SER A 91 -17.39 -28.84 -18.81
C SER A 91 -18.63 -28.58 -17.97
N ILE A 92 -18.76 -27.39 -17.42
CA ILE A 92 -19.94 -27.00 -16.62
C ILE A 92 -21.00 -26.41 -17.56
N LYS A 93 -22.25 -26.89 -17.48
CA LYS A 93 -23.37 -26.34 -18.25
C LYS A 93 -23.73 -24.95 -17.70
N ALA A 94 -23.90 -24.00 -18.62
CA ALA A 94 -24.18 -22.61 -18.29
C ALA A 94 -25.14 -21.97 -19.30
N LYS A 95 -25.58 -20.75 -18.99
CA LYS A 95 -26.42 -19.92 -19.86
C LYS A 95 -25.98 -18.46 -19.80
N ILE A 96 -26.24 -17.71 -20.86
CA ILE A 96 -26.01 -16.26 -20.85
C ILE A 96 -27.08 -15.56 -20.01
N THR A 97 -26.67 -14.72 -19.06
CA THR A 97 -27.60 -13.99 -18.17
C THR A 97 -27.87 -12.56 -18.66
N SER A 98 -26.87 -11.92 -19.30
CA SER A 98 -27.04 -10.59 -19.90
C SER A 98 -27.89 -10.64 -21.18
N SER A 99 -28.53 -9.51 -21.51
CA SER A 99 -29.39 -9.37 -22.70
C SER A 99 -28.69 -9.80 -24.00
N LYS A 100 -27.44 -9.35 -24.18
CA LYS A 100 -26.53 -9.73 -25.27
C LYS A 100 -25.08 -9.59 -24.81
N ILE A 101 -24.22 -10.54 -25.19
CA ILE A 101 -22.77 -10.47 -24.98
C ILE A 101 -22.02 -10.68 -26.29
N ASN A 102 -20.85 -10.05 -26.43
CA ASN A 102 -19.92 -10.29 -27.53
C ASN A 102 -18.78 -11.19 -27.04
N ILE A 103 -18.48 -12.24 -27.80
CA ILE A 103 -17.47 -13.24 -27.41
C ILE A 103 -16.08 -12.79 -27.84
N ARG A 104 -15.08 -12.98 -26.99
CA ARG A 104 -13.68 -12.58 -27.23
C ARG A 104 -12.78 -13.76 -27.55
N LYS A 105 -11.65 -13.52 -28.24
CA LYS A 105 -10.67 -14.58 -28.54
C LYS A 105 -9.83 -14.98 -27.32
N ALA A 106 -9.54 -14.04 -26.42
CA ALA A 106 -8.84 -14.27 -25.15
C ALA A 106 -9.58 -13.58 -23.99
N ALA A 107 -9.21 -13.91 -22.76
CA ALA A 107 -9.71 -13.22 -21.57
C ALA A 107 -9.18 -11.78 -21.53
N GLY A 108 -10.05 -10.82 -21.18
CA GLY A 108 -9.70 -9.41 -21.00
C GLY A 108 -10.49 -8.45 -21.88
N ASP A 109 -10.78 -7.26 -21.35
CA ASP A 109 -11.66 -6.28 -22.00
C ASP A 109 -11.08 -5.64 -23.26
N LYS A 110 -9.77 -5.73 -23.45
CA LYS A 110 -9.05 -5.29 -24.65
C LYS A 110 -8.87 -6.41 -25.69
N SER A 111 -9.25 -7.65 -25.38
CA SER A 111 -9.12 -8.76 -26.33
C SER A 111 -10.05 -8.59 -27.52
N VAL A 112 -9.53 -8.84 -28.73
CA VAL A 112 -10.31 -8.77 -29.97
C VAL A 112 -11.51 -9.71 -29.93
N TYR A 113 -12.62 -9.27 -30.53
CA TYR A 113 -13.82 -10.09 -30.62
C TYR A 113 -13.60 -11.31 -31.53
N LEU A 114 -14.24 -12.42 -31.16
CA LEU A 114 -14.36 -13.59 -32.00
C LEU A 114 -15.25 -13.22 -33.20
N LYS A 115 -14.77 -13.49 -34.41
CA LYS A 115 -15.51 -13.29 -35.65
C LYS A 115 -15.88 -14.65 -36.25
N ASN A 116 -17.03 -14.75 -36.91
CA ASN A 116 -17.40 -15.92 -37.71
C ASN A 116 -16.72 -15.89 -39.09
N ASP A 117 -16.99 -16.91 -39.91
CA ASP A 117 -16.37 -17.05 -41.25
C ASP A 117 -16.75 -15.92 -42.21
N LEU A 118 -17.85 -15.21 -41.92
CA LEU A 118 -18.31 -14.04 -42.67
C LEU A 118 -17.73 -12.71 -42.11
N GLY A 119 -16.80 -12.77 -41.16
CA GLY A 119 -16.18 -11.59 -40.54
C GLY A 119 -17.04 -10.88 -39.49
N ASN A 120 -18.24 -11.38 -39.19
CA ASN A 120 -19.17 -10.78 -38.23
C ASN A 120 -18.81 -11.15 -36.79
N ILE A 121 -18.97 -10.21 -35.85
CA ILE A 121 -18.75 -10.45 -34.42
C ILE A 121 -19.73 -11.52 -33.90
N VAL A 122 -19.19 -12.54 -33.24
CA VAL A 122 -19.98 -13.58 -32.59
C VAL A 122 -20.58 -13.03 -31.30
N SER A 123 -21.91 -12.88 -31.27
CA SER A 123 -22.66 -12.44 -30.10
C SER A 123 -23.67 -13.49 -29.63
N LEU A 124 -23.87 -13.62 -28.32
CA LEU A 124 -24.86 -14.52 -27.71
C LEU A 124 -25.94 -13.72 -26.98
N LYS A 125 -27.20 -14.15 -27.11
CA LYS A 125 -28.35 -13.54 -26.43
C LYS A 125 -28.61 -14.20 -25.07
N LYS A 126 -29.35 -13.51 -24.18
CA LYS A 126 -29.84 -14.05 -22.91
C LYS A 126 -30.45 -15.45 -23.10
N ASN A 127 -30.25 -16.32 -22.12
CA ASN A 127 -30.68 -17.73 -22.08
C ASN A 127 -30.03 -18.66 -23.10
N LYS A 128 -29.12 -18.18 -23.97
CA LYS A 128 -28.36 -19.09 -24.83
C LYS A 128 -27.54 -20.06 -23.98
N ALA A 129 -27.75 -21.36 -24.20
CA ALA A 129 -27.00 -22.42 -23.54
C ALA A 129 -25.55 -22.47 -24.04
N VAL A 130 -24.61 -22.59 -23.10
CA VAL A 130 -23.17 -22.68 -23.33
C VAL A 130 -22.55 -23.68 -22.35
N SER A 131 -21.31 -24.08 -22.60
CA SER A 131 -20.52 -24.88 -21.66
C SER A 131 -19.26 -24.13 -21.25
N ILE A 132 -19.00 -24.00 -19.96
CA ILE A 132 -17.74 -23.48 -19.42
C ILE A 132 -16.71 -24.60 -19.52
N ILE A 133 -15.64 -24.36 -20.26
CA ILE A 133 -14.60 -25.35 -20.54
C ILE A 133 -13.23 -24.96 -19.98
N ASP A 134 -13.03 -23.70 -19.65
CA ASP A 134 -11.80 -23.17 -19.06
C ASP A 134 -12.11 -21.82 -18.37
N GLU A 135 -11.22 -21.34 -17.54
CA GLU A 135 -11.35 -20.05 -16.86
C GLU A 135 -10.02 -19.32 -16.75
N ALA A 136 -10.08 -17.99 -16.71
CA ALA A 136 -8.91 -17.14 -16.55
C ALA A 136 -9.26 -15.90 -15.73
N ILE A 137 -8.24 -15.26 -15.16
CA ILE A 137 -8.37 -13.95 -14.52
C ILE A 137 -7.57 -12.97 -15.35
N SER A 138 -8.21 -11.87 -15.74
CA SER A 138 -7.57 -10.79 -16.50
C SER A 138 -8.05 -9.46 -15.94
N SER A 139 -7.12 -8.58 -15.58
CA SER A 139 -7.39 -7.28 -14.94
C SER A 139 -8.35 -7.37 -13.75
N GLY A 140 -8.21 -8.43 -12.92
CA GLY A 140 -9.06 -8.65 -11.75
C GLY A 140 -10.50 -9.06 -12.04
N VAL A 141 -10.84 -9.43 -13.28
CA VAL A 141 -12.15 -9.98 -13.65
C VAL A 141 -11.99 -11.46 -13.96
N LYS A 142 -12.90 -12.30 -13.46
CA LYS A 142 -12.97 -13.72 -13.85
C LYS A 142 -13.65 -13.84 -15.22
N TRP A 143 -13.02 -14.56 -16.13
CA TRP A 143 -13.49 -14.87 -17.47
C TRP A 143 -13.70 -16.37 -17.61
N TYR A 144 -14.78 -16.76 -18.27
CA TYR A 144 -14.99 -18.14 -18.69
C TYR A 144 -14.70 -18.28 -20.17
N LYS A 145 -13.98 -19.33 -20.53
CA LYS A 145 -13.95 -19.84 -21.89
C LYS A 145 -15.20 -20.69 -22.10
N LEU A 146 -16.02 -20.27 -23.04
CA LEU A 146 -17.29 -20.88 -23.39
C LEU A 146 -17.12 -21.73 -24.64
N SER A 147 -17.79 -22.88 -24.69
CA SER A 147 -18.05 -23.68 -25.87
C SER A 147 -19.55 -23.63 -26.17
N PHE A 148 -19.94 -23.34 -27.41
CA PHE A 148 -21.34 -23.19 -27.81
C PHE A 148 -21.54 -23.41 -29.31
N LYS A 149 -22.79 -23.62 -29.74
CA LYS A 149 -23.16 -23.79 -31.15
C LYS A 149 -24.01 -22.62 -31.70
N ILE A 150 -23.65 -22.15 -32.89
CA ILE A 150 -24.45 -21.25 -33.72
C ILE A 150 -24.60 -21.95 -35.07
N ASP A 151 -25.85 -22.17 -35.52
CA ASP A 151 -26.19 -22.81 -36.80
C ASP A 151 -25.43 -24.13 -37.04
N GLY A 152 -25.35 -24.97 -36.00
CA GLY A 152 -24.67 -26.27 -36.02
C GLY A 152 -23.15 -26.21 -35.83
N LYS A 153 -22.50 -25.06 -36.06
CA LYS A 153 -21.05 -24.88 -35.90
C LYS A 153 -20.66 -24.58 -34.45
N THR A 154 -19.60 -25.25 -33.97
CA THR A 154 -19.04 -25.04 -32.62
C THR A 154 -18.06 -23.87 -32.60
N TYR A 155 -18.22 -22.99 -31.62
CA TYR A 155 -17.32 -21.87 -31.35
C TYR A 155 -16.77 -21.97 -29.93
N LYS A 156 -15.55 -21.46 -29.74
CA LYS A 156 -14.91 -21.31 -28.42
C LYS A 156 -14.41 -19.88 -28.25
N GLY A 157 -14.69 -19.27 -27.10
CA GLY A 157 -14.21 -17.92 -26.80
C GLY A 157 -14.57 -17.47 -25.39
N TYR A 158 -14.07 -16.31 -24.99
CA TYR A 158 -14.15 -15.82 -23.62
C TYR A 158 -15.28 -14.81 -23.41
N ALA A 159 -15.91 -14.88 -22.24
CA ALA A 159 -16.85 -13.89 -21.74
C ALA A 159 -16.63 -13.64 -20.23
N PRO A 160 -16.93 -12.44 -19.71
CA PRO A 160 -16.84 -12.18 -18.28
C PRO A 160 -17.81 -13.07 -17.51
N ALA A 161 -17.36 -13.63 -16.39
CA ALA A 161 -18.13 -14.58 -15.60
C ALA A 161 -19.44 -13.98 -15.08
N TYR A 162 -19.47 -12.68 -14.75
CA TYR A 162 -20.68 -11.99 -14.29
C TYR A 162 -21.81 -11.92 -15.34
N GLN A 163 -21.54 -12.29 -16.60
CA GLN A 163 -22.53 -12.33 -17.69
C GLN A 163 -23.00 -13.76 -18.07
N VAL A 164 -22.53 -14.76 -17.34
CA VAL A 164 -22.77 -16.19 -17.62
C VAL A 164 -23.22 -16.84 -16.32
N GLY A 165 -24.37 -17.51 -16.27
CA GLY A 165 -24.85 -18.21 -15.06
C GLY A 165 -24.81 -19.73 -15.20
N PHE A 166 -24.68 -20.47 -14.10
CA PHE A 166 -24.74 -21.93 -14.08
C PHE A 166 -26.13 -22.45 -14.48
N ARG A 167 -26.18 -23.67 -15.05
CA ARG A 167 -27.42 -24.33 -15.47
C ARG A 167 -27.47 -25.76 -14.93
N GLY A 168 -28.55 -26.10 -14.21
CA GLY A 168 -28.67 -27.34 -13.46
C GLY A 168 -28.96 -28.53 -14.37
N GLU A 169 -28.70 -29.74 -13.86
CA GLU A 169 -29.12 -30.98 -14.49
C GLU A 169 -30.51 -31.35 -13.97
N ASN A 170 -31.55 -31.00 -14.72
CA ASN A 170 -32.82 -31.71 -14.69
C ASN A 170 -33.37 -31.76 -16.13
N THR A 171 -34.06 -32.87 -16.37
CA THR A 171 -34.51 -33.50 -17.61
C THR A 171 -35.15 -32.60 -18.67
N GLU A 172 -34.91 -32.97 -19.93
CA GLU A 172 -35.72 -32.67 -21.13
C GLU A 172 -36.47 -31.34 -21.18
N ASN A 173 -36.02 -30.46 -22.09
CA ASN A 173 -36.95 -29.57 -22.77
C ASN A 173 -37.84 -30.47 -23.66
N SER A 174 -38.92 -30.98 -23.06
CA SER A 174 -40.06 -31.54 -23.75
C SER A 174 -40.50 -30.52 -24.79
N ALA A 175 -40.40 -30.92 -26.05
CA ALA A 175 -40.92 -30.17 -27.17
C ALA A 175 -42.45 -30.10 -27.05
N ALA A 176 -43.00 -28.90 -27.19
CA ALA A 176 -44.39 -28.67 -27.52
C ALA A 176 -44.48 -27.45 -28.44
N PRO A 177 -45.42 -27.42 -29.39
CA PRO A 177 -45.45 -28.21 -30.61
C PRO A 177 -45.12 -27.34 -31.83
N THR A 178 -44.52 -27.92 -32.85
CA THR A 178 -44.40 -27.28 -34.17
C THR A 178 -45.70 -27.51 -34.95
N PRO A 179 -46.31 -26.48 -35.57
CA PRO A 179 -47.52 -26.66 -36.36
C PRO A 179 -47.25 -27.53 -37.59
N THR A 180 -48.17 -28.46 -37.81
CA THR A 180 -48.26 -29.43 -38.91
C THR A 180 -48.21 -28.78 -40.29
N PRO A 181 -47.29 -29.17 -41.19
CA PRO A 181 -47.51 -29.08 -42.62
C PRO A 181 -48.14 -30.39 -43.14
N SER A 182 -49.29 -30.24 -43.79
CA SER A 182 -49.99 -31.30 -44.55
C SER A 182 -49.42 -31.39 -45.98
N PRO A 183 -49.60 -32.51 -46.70
CA PRO A 183 -48.54 -33.34 -47.27
C PRO A 183 -48.15 -32.93 -48.70
N THR A 184 -46.94 -33.25 -49.12
CA THR A 184 -46.63 -33.34 -50.56
C THR A 184 -45.88 -34.63 -50.87
N LYS A 185 -46.37 -35.29 -51.91
CA LYS A 185 -46.15 -36.68 -52.30
C LYS A 185 -44.70 -37.02 -52.63
N ALA A 186 -44.37 -38.30 -52.39
CA ALA A 186 -43.16 -38.96 -52.87
C ALA A 186 -43.06 -38.95 -54.40
N PRO A 187 -41.83 -38.83 -54.92
CA PRO A 187 -41.41 -39.74 -55.97
C PRO A 187 -40.06 -40.45 -55.68
N LYS A 188 -40.12 -41.72 -56.08
CA LYS A 188 -39.15 -42.81 -56.35
C LYS A 188 -37.69 -42.42 -56.74
N PRO A 189 -36.68 -43.29 -56.45
CA PRO A 189 -35.26 -42.95 -56.56
C PRO A 189 -34.67 -43.24 -57.95
N THR A 190 -33.73 -42.39 -58.42
CA THR A 190 -32.69 -42.88 -59.34
C THR A 190 -31.47 -41.94 -59.50
N LYS A 191 -30.30 -42.59 -59.39
CA LYS A 191 -28.99 -42.41 -60.05
C LYS A 191 -28.09 -41.20 -59.75
N ALA A 192 -26.84 -41.59 -59.53
CA ALA A 192 -25.63 -40.79 -59.35
C ALA A 192 -25.31 -39.91 -60.56
N PRO A 193 -24.76 -38.70 -60.34
CA PRO A 193 -23.99 -37.98 -61.32
C PRO A 193 -22.47 -38.00 -61.01
N THR A 194 -21.77 -38.45 -62.04
CA THR A 194 -20.44 -38.16 -62.61
C THR A 194 -19.86 -36.76 -62.29
N PRO A 195 -18.51 -36.56 -62.38
CA PRO A 195 -17.80 -35.41 -61.83
C PRO A 195 -17.91 -34.15 -62.70
N THR A 196 -17.81 -32.99 -62.06
CA THR A 196 -17.96 -31.65 -62.69
C THR A 196 -16.62 -30.89 -62.58
N PRO A 197 -16.26 -30.04 -63.57
CA PRO A 197 -14.88 -29.84 -64.00
C PRO A 197 -14.14 -28.69 -63.30
N THR A 198 -12.82 -28.74 -63.46
CA THR A 198 -11.79 -27.78 -63.05
C THR A 198 -12.08 -26.35 -63.55
N PRO A 199 -12.01 -25.32 -62.70
CA PRO A 199 -12.07 -23.93 -63.14
C PRO A 199 -10.73 -23.44 -63.72
N THR A 200 -10.85 -22.78 -64.86
CA THR A 200 -9.88 -22.04 -65.67
C THR A 200 -9.22 -20.87 -64.90
N PRO A 201 -7.92 -20.57 -65.12
CA PRO A 201 -7.19 -19.51 -64.42
C PRO A 201 -7.64 -18.09 -64.84
N VAL A 202 -7.61 -17.18 -63.85
CA VAL A 202 -7.87 -15.72 -63.93
C VAL A 202 -6.58 -14.99 -64.36
N PRO A 203 -6.64 -13.91 -65.16
CA PRO A 203 -5.48 -13.35 -65.85
C PRO A 203 -4.46 -12.66 -64.93
N THR A 204 -3.22 -12.79 -65.38
CA THR A 204 -1.96 -12.31 -64.82
C THR A 204 -1.84 -10.79 -64.87
N GLU A 205 -1.58 -10.14 -63.73
CA GLU A 205 -1.05 -8.77 -63.70
C GLU A 205 0.48 -8.77 -63.89
N GLU A 206 0.95 -7.76 -64.61
CA GLU A 206 2.29 -7.53 -65.14
C GLU A 206 3.32 -7.19 -64.04
N PRO A 207 4.61 -7.60 -64.17
CA PRO A 207 5.58 -7.50 -63.08
C PRO A 207 6.16 -6.09 -62.90
N VAL A 208 6.18 -5.63 -61.64
CA VAL A 208 6.94 -4.45 -61.18
C VAL A 208 8.42 -4.83 -61.04
N PRO A 209 9.38 -3.98 -61.46
CA PRO A 209 10.79 -4.35 -61.59
C PRO A 209 11.49 -4.73 -60.26
N SER A 210 12.32 -5.77 -60.39
CA SER A 210 13.15 -6.41 -59.38
C SER A 210 14.15 -5.47 -58.71
N ILE A 211 14.07 -5.35 -57.38
CA ILE A 211 15.12 -4.76 -56.54
C ILE A 211 16.11 -5.87 -56.17
N VAL A 212 17.39 -5.63 -56.45
CA VAL A 212 18.52 -6.53 -56.24
C VAL A 212 18.66 -6.93 -54.75
N PRO A 213 18.85 -8.22 -54.41
CA PRO A 213 19.07 -8.63 -53.03
C PRO A 213 20.44 -8.18 -52.51
N SER A 214 20.40 -7.47 -51.38
CA SER A 214 21.56 -7.15 -50.54
C SER A 214 22.14 -8.45 -49.92
N PRO A 215 23.48 -8.58 -49.79
CA PRO A 215 24.11 -9.82 -49.34
C PRO A 215 23.65 -10.25 -47.95
N THR A 216 23.33 -11.55 -47.84
CA THR A 216 22.94 -12.24 -46.62
C THR A 216 24.08 -12.20 -45.60
N PRO A 217 23.86 -11.70 -44.37
CA PRO A 217 24.87 -11.77 -43.32
C PRO A 217 25.10 -13.23 -42.91
N THR A 218 26.38 -13.61 -42.89
CA THR A 218 26.93 -14.88 -42.42
C THR A 218 26.39 -15.24 -41.03
N PRO A 219 26.00 -16.50 -40.77
CA PRO A 219 25.50 -16.91 -39.46
C PRO A 219 26.58 -16.74 -38.39
N THR A 220 26.27 -15.89 -37.40
CA THR A 220 27.03 -15.75 -36.15
C THR A 220 27.03 -17.09 -35.41
N PRO A 221 28.18 -17.57 -34.91
CA PRO A 221 28.26 -18.85 -34.20
C PRO A 221 27.28 -18.87 -33.03
N THR A 222 26.51 -19.96 -32.94
CA THR A 222 25.60 -20.25 -31.84
C THR A 222 26.40 -20.27 -30.54
N PRO A 223 26.08 -19.42 -29.53
CA PRO A 223 26.77 -19.49 -28.24
C PRO A 223 26.49 -20.85 -27.60
N THR A 224 27.58 -21.52 -27.23
CA THR A 224 27.59 -22.72 -26.39
C THR A 224 26.66 -22.52 -25.19
N PRO A 225 25.78 -23.49 -24.86
CA PRO A 225 24.91 -23.36 -23.69
C PRO A 225 25.74 -23.12 -22.44
N THR A 226 25.61 -21.92 -21.88
CA THR A 226 26.13 -21.57 -20.57
C THR A 226 25.58 -22.57 -19.56
N PRO A 227 26.41 -23.18 -18.68
CA PRO A 227 25.92 -24.10 -17.67
C PRO A 227 24.78 -23.45 -16.89
N THR A 228 23.65 -24.15 -16.83
CA THR A 228 22.51 -23.74 -16.01
C THR A 228 23.03 -23.52 -14.58
N PRO A 229 22.91 -22.32 -14.00
CA PRO A 229 23.28 -22.12 -12.61
C PRO A 229 22.47 -23.11 -11.77
N THR A 230 23.17 -23.94 -11.00
CA THR A 230 22.56 -24.79 -9.98
C THR A 230 21.62 -23.91 -9.16
N PRO A 231 20.34 -24.29 -9.00
CA PRO A 231 19.39 -23.48 -8.23
C PRO A 231 19.98 -23.23 -6.85
N ILE A 232 20.14 -21.94 -6.51
CA ILE A 232 20.43 -21.54 -5.14
C ILE A 232 19.27 -22.09 -4.30
N PRO A 233 19.54 -22.87 -3.23
CA PRO A 233 18.48 -23.41 -2.40
C PRO A 233 17.63 -22.24 -1.89
N ILE A 234 16.35 -22.24 -2.25
CA ILE A 234 15.38 -21.29 -1.73
C ILE A 234 15.31 -21.56 -0.22
N PRO A 235 15.45 -20.53 0.65
CA PRO A 235 15.34 -20.72 2.08
C PRO A 235 14.00 -21.35 2.42
N THR A 236 14.06 -22.55 2.99
CA THR A 236 12.89 -23.25 3.51
C THR A 236 12.33 -22.40 4.65
N THR A 237 11.08 -21.96 4.52
CA THR A 237 10.40 -21.21 5.59
C THR A 237 10.41 -22.05 6.87
N ILE A 238 11.03 -21.53 7.94
CA ILE A 238 11.05 -22.18 9.24
C ILE A 238 9.60 -22.31 9.74
N PRO A 239 9.10 -23.51 10.05
CA PRO A 239 7.74 -23.68 10.56
C PRO A 239 7.60 -22.98 11.91
N MET A 240 6.59 -22.12 12.02
CA MET A 240 6.25 -21.40 13.26
C MET A 240 5.81 -22.41 14.34
N PRO A 241 6.28 -22.29 15.59
CA PRO A 241 5.87 -23.21 16.66
C PRO A 241 4.38 -23.02 16.98
N ASP A 242 3.63 -24.13 17.06
CA ASP A 242 2.19 -24.15 17.34
C ASP A 242 1.86 -23.70 18.79
N LYS A 243 2.85 -23.65 19.69
CA LYS A 243 2.71 -23.30 21.11
C LYS A 243 3.99 -22.63 21.63
N ILE A 244 3.84 -21.56 22.42
CA ILE A 244 4.94 -20.83 23.09
C ILE A 244 5.33 -21.56 24.39
N LEU A 245 6.63 -21.60 24.70
CA LEU A 245 7.14 -22.05 25.99
C LEU A 245 7.05 -20.91 27.01
N GLU A 246 6.02 -20.91 27.85
CA GLU A 246 5.76 -19.84 28.83
C GLU A 246 6.29 -20.18 30.23
N ILE A 247 6.94 -19.20 30.87
CA ILE A 247 7.41 -19.25 32.27
C ILE A 247 7.04 -17.93 32.94
N THR A 248 6.07 -18.00 33.86
CA THR A 248 5.41 -16.82 34.46
C THR A 248 6.33 -16.00 35.37
N ASP A 249 7.37 -16.60 35.95
CA ASP A 249 8.33 -15.94 36.85
C ASP A 249 9.78 -16.20 36.42
N ASN A 250 10.13 -15.83 35.18
CA ASN A 250 11.48 -16.05 34.65
C ASN A 250 12.54 -15.14 35.35
N PRO A 251 13.48 -15.70 36.14
CA PRO A 251 14.47 -14.89 36.84
C PRO A 251 15.55 -14.36 35.88
N ILE A 252 15.86 -13.06 36.01
CA ILE A 252 16.95 -12.41 35.27
C ILE A 252 18.19 -12.29 36.16
N TYR A 253 19.25 -12.98 35.76
CA TYR A 253 20.56 -12.91 36.39
C TYR A 253 21.41 -11.81 35.77
N SER A 254 21.93 -10.89 36.59
CA SER A 254 22.85 -9.82 36.16
C SER A 254 24.31 -10.26 36.07
N TYR A 255 24.61 -11.50 36.47
CA TYR A 255 25.93 -12.12 36.40
C TYR A 255 25.78 -13.62 36.14
N ILE A 256 26.61 -14.16 35.24
CA ILE A 256 26.67 -15.58 34.89
C ILE A 256 28.10 -16.07 35.12
N GLY A 257 28.28 -17.00 36.05
CA GLY A 257 29.58 -17.57 36.41
C GLY A 257 29.91 -18.81 35.59
N GLY A 258 30.53 -18.62 34.42
CA GLY A 258 30.81 -19.70 33.46
C GLY A 258 29.60 -20.08 32.60
N SER A 259 29.82 -20.85 31.54
CA SER A 259 28.75 -21.16 30.59
C SER A 259 27.67 -22.07 31.20
N ILE A 260 26.40 -21.70 31.05
CA ILE A 260 25.24 -22.43 31.58
C ILE A 260 24.15 -22.57 30.51
N ASP A 261 23.44 -23.69 30.52
CA ASP A 261 22.30 -23.92 29.62
C ASP A 261 21.15 -22.92 29.87
N GLY A 262 20.41 -22.62 28.82
CA GLY A 262 19.14 -21.90 28.90
C GLY A 262 18.18 -22.21 27.75
N TYR A 263 16.96 -21.69 27.86
CA TYR A 263 15.88 -21.94 26.89
C TYR A 263 15.16 -20.63 26.53
N VAL A 264 14.79 -20.47 25.26
CA VAL A 264 13.96 -19.35 24.81
C VAL A 264 12.53 -19.51 25.32
N VAL A 265 12.02 -18.51 26.04
CA VAL A 265 10.71 -18.54 26.70
C VAL A 265 9.95 -17.24 26.49
N ASN A 266 8.62 -17.26 26.70
CA ASN A 266 7.73 -16.09 26.70
C ASN A 266 7.68 -15.30 25.37
N THR A 267 8.22 -15.87 24.29
CA THR A 267 8.14 -15.32 22.94
C THR A 267 8.07 -16.45 21.90
N VAL A 268 7.46 -16.16 20.75
CA VAL A 268 7.43 -17.08 19.59
C VAL A 268 8.81 -17.16 18.94
N TYR A 269 9.47 -16.01 18.81
CA TYR A 269 10.80 -15.86 18.25
C TYR A 269 11.58 -14.77 19.01
N LEU A 270 12.88 -14.96 19.09
CA LEU A 270 13.81 -14.05 19.77
C LEU A 270 14.93 -13.68 18.81
N ASN A 271 15.09 -12.40 18.53
CA ASN A 271 16.17 -11.92 17.68
C ASN A 271 17.51 -12.04 18.40
N VAL A 272 18.53 -12.50 17.67
CA VAL A 272 19.92 -12.48 18.13
C VAL A 272 20.61 -11.23 17.59
N TYR A 273 21.37 -10.57 18.43
CA TYR A 273 22.14 -9.36 18.11
C TYR A 273 23.62 -9.69 18.04
N GLU A 274 24.37 -9.02 17.19
CA GLU A 274 25.81 -9.31 17.02
C GLU A 274 26.59 -8.88 18.28
N ASN A 275 26.55 -7.60 18.63
CA ASN A 275 27.31 -7.09 19.77
C ASN A 275 26.64 -5.89 20.45
N MET A 276 25.83 -6.17 21.47
CA MET A 276 25.10 -5.14 22.23
C MET A 276 25.99 -4.12 22.95
N LEU A 277 27.29 -4.40 23.14
CA LEU A 277 28.24 -3.45 23.75
C LEU A 277 28.81 -2.44 22.73
N ALA A 278 28.71 -2.71 21.43
CA ALA A 278 29.29 -1.89 20.36
C ALA A 278 28.24 -1.26 19.43
N ASN A 279 27.15 -1.97 19.10
CA ASN A 279 26.07 -1.51 18.23
C ASN A 279 24.76 -2.29 18.51
N ASN A 280 23.60 -1.76 18.11
CA ASN A 280 22.31 -2.43 18.32
C ASN A 280 21.85 -3.19 17.05
N GLN A 281 22.77 -3.93 16.40
CA GLN A 281 22.51 -4.61 15.13
C GLN A 281 22.11 -6.08 15.33
N PHE A 282 21.14 -6.55 14.55
CA PHE A 282 20.79 -7.97 14.47
C PHE A 282 21.94 -8.78 13.88
N LEU A 283 22.08 -10.02 14.33
CA LEU A 283 22.91 -11.03 13.71
C LEU A 283 22.15 -11.62 12.52
N TYR A 284 22.78 -11.76 11.35
CA TYR A 284 22.14 -12.26 10.13
C TYR A 284 22.78 -13.58 9.67
N ASP A 285 22.01 -14.42 8.99
CA ASP A 285 22.51 -15.62 8.30
C ASP A 285 23.18 -15.27 6.95
N ILE A 286 23.71 -16.30 6.29
CA ILE A 286 24.37 -16.19 4.98
C ILE A 286 23.45 -15.70 3.85
N TYR A 287 22.13 -15.69 4.08
CA TYR A 287 21.11 -15.22 3.15
C TYR A 287 20.61 -13.81 3.51
N GLY A 288 21.25 -13.15 4.49
CA GLY A 288 20.88 -11.81 4.94
C GLY A 288 19.58 -11.76 5.74
N GLN A 289 19.10 -12.90 6.27
CA GLN A 289 17.94 -12.95 7.16
C GLN A 289 18.38 -12.84 8.62
N PRO A 290 17.67 -12.10 9.48
CA PRO A 290 18.03 -12.00 10.89
C PRO A 290 17.92 -13.38 11.55
N ILE A 291 18.95 -13.77 12.31
CA ILE A 291 18.97 -14.98 13.11
C ILE A 291 17.93 -14.85 14.21
N ILE A 292 16.93 -15.72 14.14
CA ILE A 292 15.87 -15.83 15.14
C ILE A 292 15.97 -17.18 15.86
N LEU A 293 15.83 -17.15 17.17
CA LEU A 293 15.66 -18.34 17.99
C LEU A 293 14.17 -18.56 18.23
N LEU A 294 13.68 -19.77 17.99
CA LEU A 294 12.27 -20.10 18.25
C LEU A 294 12.03 -20.36 19.73
N SER A 295 10.78 -20.21 20.16
CA SER A 295 10.31 -20.65 21.47
C SER A 295 10.76 -22.09 21.77
N GLY A 296 11.37 -22.30 22.92
CA GLY A 296 11.91 -23.58 23.36
C GLY A 296 13.31 -23.93 22.83
N ALA A 297 13.94 -23.10 21.99
CA ALA A 297 15.31 -23.34 21.55
C ALA A 297 16.28 -23.38 22.74
N LYS A 298 17.12 -24.41 22.81
CA LYS A 298 18.15 -24.56 23.85
C LYS A 298 19.40 -23.80 23.44
N VAL A 299 19.90 -22.91 24.31
CA VAL A 299 21.10 -22.10 24.12
C VAL A 299 22.10 -22.37 25.24
N LEU A 300 23.37 -22.07 24.99
CA LEU A 300 24.40 -21.97 26.02
C LEU A 300 24.63 -20.48 26.33
N ILE A 301 24.40 -20.05 27.55
CA ILE A 301 24.63 -18.67 28.00
C ILE A 301 26.06 -18.57 28.50
N ASN A 302 26.86 -17.70 27.90
CA ASN A 302 28.29 -17.56 28.23
C ASN A 302 28.55 -16.44 29.23
N GLU A 303 27.83 -15.33 29.12
CA GLU A 303 27.98 -14.17 30.00
C GLU A 303 26.70 -13.33 30.02
N ALA A 304 26.57 -12.50 31.05
CA ALA A 304 25.56 -11.46 31.15
C ALA A 304 26.22 -10.09 31.05
N VAL A 305 25.62 -9.21 30.24
CA VAL A 305 26.08 -7.84 30.03
C VAL A 305 24.95 -6.85 30.30
N ARG A 306 25.29 -5.66 30.77
CA ARG A 306 24.32 -4.57 30.98
C ARG A 306 24.50 -3.46 29.96
N VAL A 307 23.41 -3.11 29.29
CA VAL A 307 23.36 -2.05 28.27
C VAL A 307 22.11 -1.22 28.52
N ASN A 308 22.25 0.08 28.73
CA ASN A 308 21.13 1.01 29.01
C ASN A 308 20.18 0.50 30.10
N GLU A 309 20.73 0.03 31.22
CA GLU A 309 19.98 -0.53 32.37
C GLU A 309 19.25 -1.87 32.11
N GLU A 310 19.24 -2.37 30.87
CA GLU A 310 18.72 -3.68 30.49
C GLU A 310 19.81 -4.77 30.58
N THR A 311 19.42 -6.00 30.93
CA THR A 311 20.34 -7.14 31.01
C THR A 311 20.21 -8.00 29.75
N TRP A 312 21.34 -8.32 29.15
CA TRP A 312 21.45 -9.12 27.94
C TRP A 312 22.34 -10.33 28.21
N TYR A 313 22.04 -11.45 27.55
CA TYR A 313 22.86 -12.65 27.59
C TYR A 313 23.61 -12.81 26.27
N HIS A 314 24.93 -12.96 26.37
CA HIS A 314 25.71 -13.47 25.25
C HIS A 314 25.57 -14.99 25.24
N ILE A 315 25.06 -15.52 24.15
CA ILE A 315 24.71 -16.93 23.99
C ILE A 315 25.47 -17.56 22.83
N THR A 316 25.69 -18.86 22.93
CA THR A 316 26.02 -19.74 21.82
C THR A 316 24.83 -20.64 21.52
N TYR A 317 24.43 -20.72 20.25
CA TYR A 317 23.38 -21.60 19.78
C TYR A 317 23.91 -22.52 18.68
N ASP A 318 23.61 -23.82 18.80
CA ASP A 318 24.05 -24.89 17.89
C ASP A 318 25.57 -24.91 17.60
N ASN A 319 26.39 -24.47 18.56
CA ASN A 319 27.85 -24.33 18.44
C ASN A 319 28.35 -23.47 17.26
N LYS A 320 27.47 -22.69 16.62
CA LYS A 320 27.78 -21.92 15.41
C LYS A 320 27.39 -20.45 15.54
N ILE A 321 26.28 -20.18 16.20
CA ILE A 321 25.73 -18.83 16.36
C ILE A 321 26.21 -18.28 17.69
N ASN A 322 26.91 -17.14 17.68
CA ASN A 322 27.32 -16.42 18.88
C ASN A 322 26.76 -14.99 18.79
N GLY A 323 26.06 -14.54 19.83
CA GLY A 323 25.45 -13.21 19.84
C GLY A 323 24.71 -12.91 21.13
N HIS A 324 24.05 -11.77 21.19
CA HIS A 324 23.35 -11.27 22.36
C HIS A 324 21.84 -11.39 22.20
N VAL A 325 21.16 -11.77 23.28
CA VAL A 325 19.70 -11.82 23.37
C VAL A 325 19.22 -11.15 24.65
N ARG A 326 17.99 -10.65 24.65
CA ARG A 326 17.39 -10.06 25.85
C ARG A 326 17.19 -11.11 26.92
N ALA A 327 17.66 -10.84 28.14
CA ALA A 327 17.64 -11.80 29.23
C ALA A 327 16.20 -12.17 29.66
N GLU A 328 15.23 -11.26 29.52
CA GLU A 328 13.83 -11.55 29.88
C GLU A 328 13.20 -12.73 29.12
N TYR A 329 13.74 -13.05 27.92
CA TYR A 329 13.24 -14.11 27.05
C TYR A 329 14.07 -15.40 27.12
N ILE A 330 15.02 -15.49 28.05
CA ILE A 330 15.83 -16.68 28.28
C ILE A 330 15.64 -17.17 29.71
N TYR A 331 15.20 -18.42 29.85
CA TYR A 331 15.24 -19.12 31.12
C TYR A 331 16.61 -19.74 31.34
N VAL A 332 17.25 -19.46 32.46
CA VAL A 332 18.59 -19.97 32.81
C VAL A 332 18.46 -21.24 33.63
N GLY A 333 18.96 -22.36 33.10
CA GLY A 333 18.93 -23.66 33.77
C GLY A 333 19.14 -24.82 32.80
N SER A 334 19.74 -25.91 33.30
CA SER A 334 19.93 -27.15 32.51
C SER A 334 18.64 -27.95 32.30
N GLN A 335 17.64 -27.75 33.17
CA GLN A 335 16.31 -28.36 33.09
C GLN A 335 15.22 -27.32 33.27
N LEU A 336 14.09 -27.49 32.57
CA LEU A 336 12.91 -26.64 32.74
C LEU A 336 12.22 -26.89 34.10
N PRO A 337 11.43 -25.93 34.61
CA PRO A 337 10.66 -26.11 35.83
C PRO A 337 9.74 -27.33 35.76
N PHE A 338 9.50 -27.97 36.91
CA PHE A 338 8.65 -29.16 37.00
C PHE A 338 7.25 -28.90 36.42
N GLY A 339 6.83 -29.75 35.47
CA GLY A 339 5.53 -29.65 34.79
C GLY A 339 5.53 -28.81 33.50
N ILE A 340 6.66 -28.22 33.10
CA ILE A 340 6.81 -27.52 31.82
C ILE A 340 7.49 -28.44 30.79
N GLU A 341 6.77 -28.74 29.71
CA GLU A 341 7.31 -29.55 28.60
C GLU A 341 7.78 -28.66 27.44
N ASN A 342 8.98 -28.94 26.93
CA ASN A 342 9.48 -28.31 25.71
C ASN A 342 9.01 -29.06 24.47
N HIS A 343 8.18 -28.42 23.65
CA HIS A 343 7.68 -29.01 22.40
C HIS A 343 8.53 -28.65 21.17
N TRP A 344 9.66 -27.96 21.35
CA TRP A 344 10.59 -27.58 20.29
C TRP A 344 11.40 -28.77 19.75
N LYS A 345 11.63 -28.79 18.43
CA LYS A 345 12.50 -29.77 17.75
C LYS A 345 13.55 -29.02 16.92
N PRO A 346 14.85 -29.39 16.99
CA PRO A 346 15.88 -28.80 16.14
C PRO A 346 15.60 -29.07 14.66
N VAL A 347 15.70 -28.05 13.82
CA VAL A 347 15.72 -28.20 12.36
C VAL A 347 17.18 -28.18 11.93
N GLU A 348 17.67 -29.28 11.34
CA GLU A 348 19.06 -29.35 10.82
C GLU A 348 19.24 -28.35 9.66
N THR A 349 20.08 -27.34 9.84
CA THR A 349 20.51 -26.40 8.79
C THR A 349 21.80 -26.88 8.12
N PRO A 350 21.94 -26.78 6.78
CA PRO A 350 23.19 -27.13 6.10
C PRO A 350 24.33 -26.16 6.45
N ASP A 351 25.52 -26.72 6.61
CA ASP A 351 26.75 -26.06 7.07
C ASP A 351 27.41 -25.17 5.99
N PRO A 352 27.82 -23.94 6.32
CA PRO A 352 28.98 -23.34 5.67
C PRO A 352 30.00 -22.82 6.69
N ALA A 353 31.26 -23.18 6.42
CA ALA A 353 32.46 -22.81 7.16
C ALA A 353 32.65 -21.28 7.30
N PRO A 354 33.39 -20.82 8.34
CA PRO A 354 33.52 -19.40 8.65
C PRO A 354 34.54 -18.75 7.70
N ALA A 355 34.04 -17.88 6.82
CA ALA A 355 34.85 -16.88 6.13
C ALA A 355 34.31 -15.50 6.51
N VAL A 356 35.24 -14.61 6.84
CA VAL A 356 35.05 -13.25 7.36
C VAL A 356 33.87 -12.53 6.71
N THR A 357 32.95 -12.06 7.55
CA THR A 357 31.73 -11.34 7.18
C THR A 357 32.03 -10.13 6.29
N PRO A 358 31.46 -10.02 5.09
CA PRO A 358 31.42 -8.75 4.39
C PRO A 358 30.45 -7.81 5.12
N THR A 359 30.95 -6.61 5.45
CA THR A 359 30.20 -5.46 5.96
C THR A 359 28.88 -5.27 5.20
N PRO A 360 27.72 -5.08 5.87
CA PRO A 360 26.49 -4.70 5.19
C PRO A 360 26.66 -3.29 4.63
N THR A 361 27.04 -3.24 3.36
CA THR A 361 26.95 -2.06 2.50
C THR A 361 25.50 -1.99 2.04
N PRO A 362 24.87 -0.80 1.93
CA PRO A 362 23.60 -0.67 1.22
C PRO A 362 23.71 -1.46 -0.08
N THR A 363 22.73 -2.32 -0.40
CA THR A 363 22.75 -3.10 -1.64
C THR A 363 23.11 -2.13 -2.76
N PRO A 364 24.29 -2.27 -3.41
CA PRO A 364 24.59 -1.47 -4.57
C PRO A 364 23.44 -1.71 -5.55
N PRO A 365 22.92 -0.66 -6.23
CA PRO A 365 21.90 -0.88 -7.25
C PRO A 365 22.39 -1.99 -8.17
N LEU A 366 21.56 -3.01 -8.41
CA LEU A 366 21.90 -4.09 -9.32
C LEU A 366 22.27 -3.44 -10.66
N GLN A 367 23.54 -3.53 -11.02
CA GLN A 367 24.08 -2.76 -12.13
C GLN A 367 23.70 -3.46 -13.43
N LEU A 368 22.47 -3.21 -13.89
CA LEU A 368 21.95 -3.80 -15.12
C LEU A 368 22.63 -3.16 -16.34
N PRO A 369 22.98 -3.96 -17.37
CA PRO A 369 23.37 -3.45 -18.68
C PRO A 369 22.32 -2.47 -19.21
N ASP A 370 22.76 -1.37 -19.83
CA ASP A 370 21.87 -0.30 -20.29
C ASP A 370 20.82 -0.79 -21.30
N ASP A 371 21.13 -1.86 -22.05
CA ASP A 371 20.30 -2.54 -23.05
C ASP A 371 19.30 -3.55 -22.48
N THR A 372 19.26 -3.73 -21.15
CA THR A 372 18.26 -4.59 -20.51
C THR A 372 16.86 -4.02 -20.75
N ASP A 373 15.98 -4.85 -21.33
CA ASP A 373 14.58 -4.51 -21.58
C ASP A 373 13.87 -4.06 -20.27
N PHE A 374 12.94 -3.11 -20.40
CA PHE A 374 12.28 -2.47 -19.28
C PHE A 374 11.50 -3.46 -18.39
N GLU A 375 10.84 -4.47 -18.98
CA GLU A 375 10.12 -5.47 -18.18
C GLU A 375 11.08 -6.34 -17.37
N THR A 376 12.28 -6.60 -17.90
CA THR A 376 13.34 -7.31 -17.19
C THR A 376 13.87 -6.47 -16.02
N LYS A 377 14.04 -5.15 -16.19
CA LYS A 377 14.38 -4.23 -15.09
C LYS A 377 13.34 -4.28 -13.97
N LEU A 378 12.05 -4.16 -14.30
CA LEU A 378 10.96 -4.24 -13.30
C LEU A 378 10.89 -5.59 -12.59
N LEU A 379 11.22 -6.69 -13.29
CA LEU A 379 11.25 -8.04 -12.72
C LEU A 379 12.42 -8.20 -11.73
N ILE A 380 13.62 -7.72 -12.09
CA ILE A 380 14.81 -7.82 -11.26
C ILE A 380 14.68 -6.96 -10.00
N GLU A 381 14.12 -5.76 -10.14
CA GLU A 381 13.76 -4.91 -9.00
C GLU A 381 12.66 -5.55 -8.13
N GLY A 382 11.95 -6.58 -8.60
CA GLY A 382 10.93 -7.27 -7.81
C GLY A 382 9.64 -6.47 -7.63
N PHE A 383 9.31 -5.56 -8.55
CA PHE A 383 8.05 -4.82 -8.49
C PHE A 383 6.83 -5.75 -8.60
N PRO A 384 5.85 -5.66 -7.68
CA PRO A 384 4.59 -6.37 -7.82
C PRO A 384 3.83 -5.94 -9.08
N GLU A 385 3.03 -6.84 -9.67
CA GLU A 385 2.31 -6.54 -10.93
C GLU A 385 1.37 -5.32 -10.81
N THR A 386 0.89 -5.01 -9.60
CA THR A 386 0.04 -3.83 -9.34
C THR A 386 0.75 -2.48 -9.55
N TYR A 387 2.08 -2.45 -9.64
CA TYR A 387 2.86 -1.23 -9.90
C TYR A 387 3.13 -1.03 -11.40
N LYS A 388 3.35 -2.14 -12.13
CA LYS A 388 3.97 -2.12 -13.46
C LYS A 388 3.19 -1.34 -14.50
N ASP A 389 1.86 -1.37 -14.46
CA ASP A 389 1.02 -0.61 -15.40
C ASP A 389 1.25 0.90 -15.35
N ALA A 390 1.52 1.46 -14.17
CA ALA A 390 1.83 2.87 -14.03
C ALA A 390 3.28 3.17 -14.44
N LEU A 391 4.22 2.32 -14.05
CA LEU A 391 5.63 2.46 -14.40
C LEU A 391 5.87 2.36 -15.92
N ARG A 392 5.18 1.46 -16.63
CA ARG A 392 5.19 1.39 -18.11
C ARG A 392 4.76 2.70 -18.76
N LYS A 393 3.70 3.33 -18.24
CA LYS A 393 3.21 4.61 -18.78
C LYS A 393 4.23 5.72 -18.55
N LEU A 394 4.85 5.76 -17.39
CA LEU A 394 5.90 6.72 -17.07
C LEU A 394 7.14 6.51 -17.93
N HIS A 395 7.62 5.27 -18.06
CA HIS A 395 8.77 4.95 -18.90
C HIS A 395 8.53 5.26 -20.38
N ALA A 396 7.31 5.04 -20.88
CA ALA A 396 6.96 5.43 -22.25
C ALA A 396 7.01 6.95 -22.49
N LEU A 397 6.76 7.76 -21.45
CA LEU A 397 6.85 9.22 -21.50
C LEU A 397 8.28 9.72 -21.23
N HIS A 398 9.00 9.02 -20.35
CA HIS A 398 10.35 9.36 -19.89
C HIS A 398 11.25 8.13 -19.92
N PRO A 399 11.81 7.75 -21.08
CA PRO A 399 12.63 6.55 -21.22
C PRO A 399 13.90 6.55 -20.37
N ASN A 400 14.40 7.74 -20.01
CA ASN A 400 15.61 7.91 -19.21
C ASN A 400 15.35 7.85 -17.69
N TRP A 401 14.10 7.78 -17.24
CA TRP A 401 13.79 7.62 -15.82
C TRP A 401 14.06 6.19 -15.35
N ILE A 402 14.65 6.09 -14.17
CA ILE A 402 15.05 4.84 -13.52
C ILE A 402 14.11 4.59 -12.34
N PHE A 403 13.55 3.39 -12.26
CA PHE A 403 12.63 2.99 -11.19
C PHE A 403 13.26 1.84 -10.42
N GLU A 404 13.55 2.08 -9.15
CA GLU A 404 14.13 1.12 -8.21
C GLU A 404 13.09 0.78 -7.15
N ALA A 405 12.95 -0.50 -6.81
CA ALA A 405 12.02 -0.92 -5.77
C ALA A 405 12.70 -0.86 -4.41
N TYR A 406 12.17 -0.01 -3.53
CA TYR A 406 12.57 -0.01 -2.12
C TYR A 406 11.73 -1.00 -1.33
N HIS A 407 12.22 -2.23 -1.21
CA HIS A 407 11.56 -3.29 -0.42
C HIS A 407 11.62 -2.96 1.06
N VAL A 408 10.51 -2.45 1.59
CA VAL A 408 10.42 -1.92 2.95
C VAL A 408 10.61 -3.01 4.02
N GLY A 409 10.23 -4.25 3.71
CA GLY A 409 10.29 -5.37 4.65
C GLY A 409 9.22 -5.33 5.75
N LEU A 410 8.32 -4.34 5.73
CA LEU A 410 7.24 -4.18 6.72
C LEU A 410 5.89 -4.59 6.15
N ASP A 411 5.06 -5.22 6.99
CA ASP A 411 3.68 -5.56 6.68
C ASP A 411 2.82 -4.30 6.56
N TRP A 412 2.06 -4.19 5.46
CA TRP A 412 1.21 -3.04 5.17
C TRP A 412 0.22 -2.74 6.31
N LYS A 413 -0.45 -3.76 6.86
CA LYS A 413 -1.43 -3.53 7.93
C LYS A 413 -0.74 -3.00 9.19
N THR A 414 0.39 -3.59 9.57
CA THR A 414 1.18 -3.13 10.73
C THR A 414 1.64 -1.68 10.57
N VAL A 415 2.13 -1.31 9.39
CA VAL A 415 2.56 0.08 9.11
C VAL A 415 1.37 1.04 9.22
N ILE A 416 0.24 0.72 8.61
CA ILE A 416 -0.95 1.58 8.68
C ILE A 416 -1.48 1.69 10.11
N ASP A 417 -1.48 0.61 10.89
CA ASP A 417 -1.86 0.65 12.30
C ASP A 417 -0.94 1.59 13.10
N ALA A 418 0.37 1.52 12.87
CA ALA A 418 1.37 2.38 13.51
C ALA A 418 1.28 3.85 13.07
N GLU A 419 0.91 4.12 11.81
CA GLU A 419 0.79 5.47 11.25
C GLU A 419 -0.59 6.10 11.51
N SER A 420 -1.60 5.32 11.86
CA SER A 420 -2.96 5.81 12.16
C SER A 420 -3.18 6.17 13.64
N ILE A 421 -2.12 6.25 14.44
CA ILE A 421 -2.20 6.69 15.85
C ILE A 421 -2.60 8.18 15.88
N PRO A 422 -3.61 8.58 16.67
CA PRO A 422 -4.04 9.98 16.78
C PRO A 422 -2.89 10.95 17.08
N GLY A 423 -2.83 12.03 16.30
CA GLY A 423 -1.79 13.06 16.37
C GLY A 423 -0.53 12.79 15.56
N LYS A 424 -0.30 11.56 15.07
CA LYS A 424 0.92 11.22 14.32
C LYS A 424 0.89 11.72 12.88
N ASN A 425 -0.19 11.45 12.17
CA ASN A 425 -0.45 11.97 10.84
C ASN A 425 -1.59 12.98 10.91
N THR A 426 -1.31 14.23 10.56
CA THR A 426 -2.26 15.34 10.63
C THR A 426 -2.69 15.80 9.25
N ILE A 427 -3.83 16.46 9.19
CA ILE A 427 -4.42 17.07 7.99
C ILE A 427 -5.22 18.32 8.40
N PRO A 428 -5.45 19.33 7.52
CA PRO A 428 -6.18 20.52 7.91
C PRO A 428 -7.64 20.21 8.27
N ASN A 429 -8.15 20.80 9.36
CA ASN A 429 -9.54 20.66 9.82
C ASN A 429 -10.59 21.24 8.85
N SER A 430 -10.15 21.90 7.76
CA SER A 430 -11.03 22.35 6.68
C SER A 430 -11.41 21.25 5.69
N LYS A 431 -10.78 20.06 5.77
CA LYS A 431 -11.17 18.91 4.93
C LYS A 431 -12.54 18.36 5.36
N SER A 432 -13.20 17.69 4.42
CA SER A 432 -14.44 16.95 4.69
C SER A 432 -14.20 15.76 5.62
N VAL A 433 -15.25 15.33 6.33
CA VAL A 433 -15.14 14.40 7.48
C VAL A 433 -14.55 13.04 7.12
N GLU A 434 -14.65 12.58 5.87
CA GLU A 434 -14.01 11.33 5.42
C GLU A 434 -12.47 11.35 5.51
N TRP A 435 -11.87 12.54 5.55
CA TRP A 435 -10.43 12.73 5.71
C TRP A 435 -10.01 12.84 7.18
N LEU A 436 -10.97 12.98 8.11
CA LEU A 436 -10.72 13.26 9.51
C LEU A 436 -11.00 12.02 10.37
N SER A 437 -10.20 11.78 11.40
CA SER A 437 -10.38 10.60 12.26
C SER A 437 -11.41 10.83 13.37
N PHE A 438 -12.33 9.88 13.53
CA PHE A 438 -13.24 9.77 14.68
C PHE A 438 -12.70 8.82 15.77
N ASP A 439 -11.47 8.33 15.62
CA ASP A 439 -10.85 7.43 16.59
C ASP A 439 -10.71 8.10 17.96
N LYS A 440 -10.61 7.26 19.00
CA LYS A 440 -10.43 7.73 20.37
C LYS A 440 -9.19 8.63 20.47
N GLY A 441 -9.40 9.89 20.87
CA GLY A 441 -8.34 10.91 20.97
C GLY A 441 -8.29 11.88 19.79
N ALA A 442 -8.87 11.53 18.63
CA ALA A 442 -8.95 12.42 17.47
C ALA A 442 -10.20 13.31 17.45
N TYR A 443 -11.26 12.91 18.17
CA TYR A 443 -12.55 13.58 18.15
C TYR A 443 -13.20 13.66 19.54
N ASP A 444 -13.65 14.84 19.92
CA ASP A 444 -14.44 15.09 21.13
C ASP A 444 -15.94 15.04 20.81
N TRP A 445 -16.50 13.86 21.08
CA TRP A 445 -17.92 13.57 20.92
C TRP A 445 -18.83 14.46 21.77
N LYS A 446 -18.34 15.08 22.86
CA LYS A 446 -19.14 15.95 23.73
C LYS A 446 -19.35 17.34 23.16
N THR A 447 -18.42 17.80 22.34
CA THR A 447 -18.40 19.17 21.81
C THR A 447 -18.55 19.24 20.29
N ASP A 448 -18.59 18.09 19.61
CA ASP A 448 -18.64 17.97 18.13
C ASP A 448 -17.39 18.56 17.46
N LYS A 449 -16.20 18.36 18.07
CA LYS A 449 -14.94 18.97 17.61
C LYS A 449 -13.85 17.94 17.43
N PHE A 450 -13.10 18.07 16.34
CA PHE A 450 -11.84 17.36 16.16
C PHE A 450 -10.75 17.95 17.05
N VAL A 451 -9.88 17.09 17.58
CA VAL A 451 -8.78 17.45 18.46
C VAL A 451 -7.63 18.00 17.61
N VAL A 452 -7.19 19.22 17.94
CA VAL A 452 -6.07 19.89 17.28
C VAL A 452 -4.76 19.41 17.92
N TYR A 453 -3.84 18.94 17.08
CA TYR A 453 -2.53 18.42 17.51
C TYR A 453 -1.36 19.32 17.13
N ASP A 454 -1.52 20.17 16.12
CA ASP A 454 -0.49 21.10 15.67
C ASP A 454 -1.12 22.43 15.20
N GLY A 455 -0.47 23.54 15.52
CA GLY A 455 -0.98 24.89 15.31
C GLY A 455 -2.39 25.09 15.86
N SER A 456 -3.25 25.75 15.08
CA SER A 456 -4.64 26.04 15.46
C SER A 456 -5.68 25.20 14.70
N TYR A 457 -5.26 24.37 13.73
CA TYR A 457 -6.21 23.69 12.84
C TYR A 457 -5.73 22.33 12.29
N TRP A 458 -4.57 21.81 12.66
CA TRP A 458 -4.15 20.48 12.21
C TRP A 458 -4.71 19.40 13.13
N VAL A 459 -5.51 18.51 12.56
CA VAL A 459 -6.23 17.44 13.26
C VAL A 459 -5.79 16.08 12.72
N THR A 460 -6.11 14.99 13.41
CA THR A 460 -5.71 13.64 12.99
C THR A 460 -6.38 13.26 11.67
N ALA A 461 -5.58 12.79 10.70
CA ALA A 461 -6.09 12.24 9.44
C ALA A 461 -6.77 10.88 9.67
N SER A 462 -7.83 10.58 8.92
CA SER A 462 -8.51 9.28 8.98
C SER A 462 -7.58 8.16 8.52
N ARG A 463 -7.79 6.93 9.02
CA ARG A 463 -7.05 5.75 8.58
C ARG A 463 -7.02 5.62 7.05
N VAL A 464 -8.17 5.82 6.40
CA VAL A 464 -8.29 5.72 4.94
C VAL A 464 -7.51 6.82 4.21
N ALA A 465 -7.35 8.00 4.82
CA ALA A 465 -6.47 9.05 4.28
C ALA A 465 -4.99 8.65 4.40
N VAL A 466 -4.59 8.06 5.53
CA VAL A 466 -3.22 7.51 5.72
C VAL A 466 -2.94 6.41 4.70
N GLU A 467 -3.85 5.44 4.53
CA GLU A 467 -3.74 4.38 3.52
C GLU A 467 -3.59 4.96 2.10
N TYR A 468 -4.39 5.96 1.74
CA TYR A 468 -4.32 6.61 0.43
C TYR A 468 -2.97 7.29 0.19
N TYR A 469 -2.45 8.06 1.14
CA TYR A 469 -1.20 8.82 0.98
C TYR A 469 0.06 7.96 1.14
N MET A 470 -0.02 6.84 1.86
CA MET A 470 1.10 5.90 1.98
C MET A 470 1.18 4.90 0.83
N ASP A 471 0.13 4.70 0.04
CA ASP A 471 0.17 3.71 -1.05
C ASP A 471 0.89 4.31 -2.27
N PRO A 472 2.12 3.87 -2.61
CA PRO A 472 2.91 4.55 -3.63
C PRO A 472 2.27 4.47 -5.01
N ARG A 473 1.43 3.44 -5.24
CA ARG A 473 0.72 3.22 -6.50
C ARG A 473 -0.28 4.33 -6.84
N ASN A 474 -0.72 5.10 -5.84
CA ASN A 474 -1.59 6.26 -6.05
C ASN A 474 -0.86 7.46 -6.67
N PHE A 475 0.48 7.44 -6.67
CA PHE A 475 1.30 8.61 -7.02
C PHE A 475 2.36 8.31 -8.09
N LEU A 476 2.08 7.33 -8.94
CA LEU A 476 2.93 7.01 -10.10
C LEU A 476 2.42 7.76 -11.34
N THR A 477 2.47 9.10 -11.30
CA THR A 477 2.19 10.01 -12.42
C THR A 477 3.36 10.98 -12.65
N GLU A 478 3.44 11.59 -13.84
CA GLU A 478 4.56 12.50 -14.23
C GLU A 478 4.81 13.60 -13.20
N ASP A 479 3.77 14.10 -12.52
CA ASP A 479 3.88 15.17 -11.53
C ASP A 479 3.93 14.72 -10.06
N THR A 480 3.55 13.47 -9.73
CA THR A 480 3.46 13.01 -8.33
C THR A 480 4.50 11.98 -7.92
N ILE A 481 5.21 11.37 -8.87
CA ILE A 481 6.25 10.37 -8.61
C ILE A 481 7.48 10.95 -7.88
N PHE A 482 7.73 12.26 -7.99
CA PHE A 482 8.88 12.94 -7.41
C PHE A 482 8.95 12.91 -5.88
N GLN A 483 7.89 12.50 -5.19
CA GLN A 483 7.99 12.17 -3.77
C GLN A 483 8.90 10.96 -3.48
N PHE A 484 9.16 10.15 -4.50
CA PHE A 484 10.05 8.98 -4.51
C PHE A 484 11.39 9.26 -5.18
N GLU A 485 11.68 10.50 -5.61
CA GLU A 485 12.99 10.82 -6.17
C GLU A 485 14.09 10.53 -5.14
N LEU A 486 15.13 9.83 -5.58
CA LEU A 486 16.27 9.50 -4.76
C LEU A 486 17.16 10.74 -4.57
N LEU A 487 17.18 11.26 -3.35
CA LEU A 487 17.86 12.51 -2.98
C LEU A 487 19.35 12.32 -2.64
N ARG A 488 19.86 11.08 -2.61
CA ARG A 488 21.30 10.80 -2.50
C ARG A 488 21.97 10.86 -3.87
N TYR A 489 23.27 11.14 -3.89
CA TYR A 489 24.06 11.28 -5.11
C TYR A 489 24.14 9.95 -5.87
N GLN A 490 23.78 10.00 -7.15
CA GLN A 490 23.81 8.89 -8.10
C GLN A 490 24.77 9.20 -9.25
N SER A 491 26.07 9.01 -9.03
CA SER A 491 27.13 9.40 -9.99
C SER A 491 27.01 8.77 -11.38
N ARG A 492 26.31 7.64 -11.52
CA ARG A 492 26.01 7.01 -12.82
C ARG A 492 25.04 7.84 -13.68
N TYR A 493 24.10 8.53 -13.05
CA TYR A 493 22.98 9.20 -13.73
C TYR A 493 23.05 10.72 -13.62
N GLN A 494 23.69 11.23 -12.58
CA GLN A 494 23.69 12.67 -12.28
C GLN A 494 24.98 13.31 -12.78
N ASP A 495 24.85 14.34 -13.62
CA ASP A 495 25.97 15.02 -14.24
C ASP A 495 25.81 16.55 -14.24
N LYS A 496 26.86 17.25 -14.68
CA LYS A 496 26.85 18.71 -14.77
C LYS A 496 25.75 19.22 -15.71
N ALA A 497 25.46 18.53 -16.82
CA ALA A 497 24.47 18.98 -17.78
C ALA A 497 23.06 18.99 -17.17
N GLY A 498 22.71 17.97 -16.39
CA GLY A 498 21.48 17.92 -15.62
C GLY A 498 21.39 19.04 -14.58
N VAL A 499 22.49 19.36 -13.90
CA VAL A 499 22.53 20.52 -12.98
C VAL A 499 22.28 21.83 -13.74
N GLU A 500 22.92 22.03 -14.88
CA GLU A 500 22.72 23.23 -15.69
C GLU A 500 21.28 23.32 -16.23
N ASN A 501 20.61 22.19 -16.49
CA ASN A 501 19.18 22.18 -16.82
C ASN A 501 18.30 22.68 -15.65
N VAL A 502 18.65 22.35 -14.39
CA VAL A 502 17.98 22.91 -13.20
C VAL A 502 18.20 24.42 -13.13
N LEU A 503 19.43 24.86 -13.29
CA LEU A 503 19.83 26.26 -13.15
C LEU A 503 19.40 27.15 -14.32
N LYS A 504 19.03 26.55 -15.46
CA LYS A 504 18.62 27.26 -16.68
C LYS A 504 17.61 28.38 -16.39
N GLY A 505 17.90 29.57 -16.93
CA GLY A 505 17.09 30.77 -16.75
C GLY A 505 17.34 31.52 -15.44
N THR A 506 18.44 31.25 -14.73
CA THR A 506 18.85 31.94 -13.50
C THR A 506 20.25 32.53 -13.63
N ALA A 507 20.64 33.40 -12.70
CA ALA A 507 21.97 34.02 -12.66
C ALA A 507 23.11 33.01 -12.45
N LEU A 508 22.80 31.78 -12.04
CA LEU A 508 23.76 30.72 -11.77
C LEU A 508 24.06 29.86 -13.02
N TYR A 509 23.23 29.93 -14.06
CA TYR A 509 23.32 29.10 -15.26
C TYR A 509 24.58 29.37 -16.08
N ASN A 510 25.44 28.36 -16.25
CA ASN A 510 26.74 28.47 -16.93
C ASN A 510 27.64 29.61 -16.42
N THR A 511 27.38 30.10 -15.20
CA THR A 511 28.11 31.22 -14.62
C THR A 511 29.29 30.70 -13.81
N SER A 512 30.47 31.28 -14.05
CA SER A 512 31.69 30.99 -13.29
C SER A 512 31.96 32.05 -12.23
N TYR A 513 32.61 31.63 -11.15
CA TYR A 513 33.15 32.50 -10.11
C TYR A 513 34.56 32.06 -9.72
N THR A 514 35.31 32.99 -9.15
CA THR A 514 36.69 32.77 -8.72
C THR A 514 36.81 32.88 -7.21
N PHE A 515 37.61 32.01 -6.60
CA PHE A 515 37.89 32.02 -5.16
C PHE A 515 39.31 31.52 -4.87
N LEU A 516 39.80 31.77 -3.67
CA LEU A 516 41.04 31.17 -3.16
C LEU A 516 40.69 29.89 -2.40
N ASP A 517 41.37 28.79 -2.73
CA ASP A 517 41.30 27.55 -1.96
C ASP A 517 42.10 27.64 -0.64
N ASP A 518 42.08 26.58 0.16
CA ASP A 518 42.76 26.54 1.46
C ASP A 518 44.28 26.59 1.35
N ALA A 519 44.85 26.34 0.17
CA ALA A 519 46.27 26.53 -0.13
C ALA A 519 46.59 27.95 -0.62
N GLY A 520 45.59 28.84 -0.68
CA GLY A 520 45.73 30.20 -1.18
C GLY A 520 45.83 30.30 -2.70
N LYS A 521 45.49 29.23 -3.44
CA LYS A 521 45.53 29.21 -4.89
C LYS A 521 44.19 29.63 -5.48
N THR A 522 44.24 30.44 -6.54
CA THR A 522 43.06 30.86 -7.30
C THR A 522 42.45 29.70 -8.07
N GLN A 523 41.16 29.48 -7.85
CA GLN A 523 40.32 28.50 -8.55
C GLN A 523 39.17 29.23 -9.25
N THR A 524 38.80 28.77 -10.44
CA THR A 524 37.64 29.27 -11.18
C THR A 524 36.73 28.11 -11.54
N LEU A 525 35.48 28.16 -11.09
CA LEU A 525 34.49 27.09 -11.27
C LEU A 525 33.15 27.66 -11.71
N THR A 526 32.41 26.90 -12.50
CA THR A 526 30.98 27.12 -12.70
C THR A 526 30.18 26.68 -11.48
N TYR A 527 29.00 27.27 -11.25
CA TYR A 527 28.09 26.79 -10.21
C TYR A 527 27.68 25.33 -10.43
N GLY A 528 27.47 24.90 -11.69
CA GLY A 528 27.23 23.50 -12.02
C GLY A 528 28.32 22.55 -11.53
N GLU A 529 29.60 22.89 -11.74
CA GLU A 529 30.74 22.11 -11.21
C GLU A 529 30.80 22.11 -9.69
N THR A 530 30.43 23.23 -9.05
CA THR A 530 30.40 23.32 -7.59
C THR A 530 29.32 22.41 -7.00
N PHE A 531 28.14 22.31 -7.61
CA PHE A 531 27.12 21.37 -7.16
C PHE A 531 27.52 19.91 -7.35
N MET A 532 28.23 19.57 -8.42
CA MET A 532 28.79 18.22 -8.59
C MET A 532 29.78 17.88 -7.47
N ARG A 533 30.69 18.80 -7.13
CA ARG A 533 31.60 18.61 -5.98
C ARG A 533 30.87 18.57 -4.64
N ALA A 534 29.80 19.34 -4.49
CA ALA A 534 28.96 19.31 -3.30
C ALA A 534 28.30 17.93 -3.14
N ALA A 535 27.83 17.34 -4.24
CA ALA A 535 27.27 15.99 -4.24
C ALA A 535 28.29 14.91 -3.88
N GLU A 536 29.49 14.97 -4.46
CA GLU A 536 30.61 14.07 -4.11
C GLU A 536 30.98 14.18 -2.63
N TYR A 537 30.99 15.38 -2.08
CA TYR A 537 31.36 15.63 -0.69
C TYR A 537 30.29 15.21 0.32
N SER A 538 29.02 15.50 0.00
CA SER A 538 27.90 15.33 0.95
C SER A 538 27.13 14.02 0.78
N GLY A 539 27.26 13.34 -0.36
CA GLY A 539 26.42 12.22 -0.75
C GLY A 539 25.01 12.62 -1.16
N VAL A 540 24.72 13.92 -1.37
CA VAL A 540 23.38 14.44 -1.74
C VAL A 540 23.30 14.70 -3.25
N SER A 541 22.14 14.44 -3.86
CA SER A 541 21.87 14.70 -5.27
C SER A 541 22.21 16.14 -5.68
N PRO A 542 23.05 16.36 -6.71
CA PRO A 542 23.39 17.71 -7.18
C PRO A 542 22.16 18.39 -7.81
N TYR A 543 21.20 17.63 -8.34
CA TYR A 543 19.94 18.17 -8.85
C TYR A 543 19.07 18.69 -7.70
N HIS A 544 19.04 17.97 -6.57
CA HIS A 544 18.32 18.39 -5.38
C HIS A 544 18.95 19.66 -4.78
N LEU A 545 20.29 19.67 -4.63
CA LEU A 545 21.02 20.83 -4.11
C LEU A 545 20.82 22.08 -4.97
N ALA A 546 20.97 21.95 -6.29
CA ALA A 546 20.74 23.07 -7.21
C ALA A 546 19.30 23.57 -7.20
N SER A 547 18.32 22.66 -7.10
CA SER A 547 16.90 23.00 -6.99
C SER A 547 16.59 23.80 -5.73
N ARG A 548 17.14 23.36 -4.58
CA ARG A 548 17.03 24.08 -3.31
C ARG A 548 17.63 25.48 -3.42
N VAL A 549 18.88 25.59 -3.87
CA VAL A 549 19.52 26.91 -4.05
C VAL A 549 18.70 27.81 -4.98
N LYS A 550 18.19 27.27 -6.09
CA LYS A 550 17.33 28.00 -7.00
C LYS A 550 16.08 28.56 -6.30
N GLN A 551 15.43 27.78 -5.44
CA GLN A 551 14.26 28.24 -4.68
C GLN A 551 14.62 29.25 -3.58
N GLU A 552 15.77 29.08 -2.94
CA GLU A 552 16.16 29.82 -1.75
C GLU A 552 16.78 31.20 -2.04
N VAL A 553 17.56 31.33 -3.11
CA VAL A 553 18.37 32.55 -3.34
C VAL A 553 18.21 33.19 -4.71
N VAL A 554 17.50 32.57 -5.66
CA VAL A 554 17.24 33.24 -6.95
C VAL A 554 16.02 34.14 -6.81
N THR A 555 16.23 35.45 -6.96
CA THR A 555 15.16 36.47 -6.87
C THR A 555 14.68 36.95 -8.23
N GLY A 556 15.40 36.62 -9.29
CA GLY A 556 15.05 36.91 -10.68
C GLY A 556 16.05 36.27 -11.65
N PRO A 557 15.83 36.40 -12.98
CA PRO A 557 16.67 35.75 -13.98
C PRO A 557 18.16 36.11 -13.90
N ALA A 558 18.49 37.31 -13.43
CA ALA A 558 19.85 37.82 -13.29
C ALA A 558 20.19 38.28 -11.87
N THR A 559 19.31 38.06 -10.89
CA THR A 559 19.47 38.58 -9.53
C THR A 559 19.39 37.47 -8.49
N LEU A 560 20.22 37.60 -7.45
CA LEU A 560 20.26 36.69 -6.31
C LEU A 560 19.94 37.45 -5.02
N SER A 561 19.61 36.71 -3.97
CA SER A 561 19.45 37.20 -2.62
C SER A 561 20.74 37.84 -2.10
N ASN A 562 20.62 38.85 -1.24
CA ASN A 562 21.77 39.45 -0.59
C ASN A 562 22.54 38.47 0.32
N SER A 563 21.93 37.34 0.72
CA SER A 563 22.60 36.27 1.48
C SER A 563 23.76 35.61 0.72
N VAL A 564 23.87 35.82 -0.59
CA VAL A 564 24.96 35.27 -1.43
C VAL A 564 25.74 36.35 -2.17
N SER A 565 25.55 37.62 -1.82
CA SER A 565 26.21 38.75 -2.49
C SER A 565 27.69 38.88 -2.15
N GLY A 566 28.10 38.45 -0.96
CA GLY A 566 29.44 38.73 -0.41
C GLY A 566 29.66 40.20 -0.02
N THR A 567 28.67 41.08 -0.20
CA THR A 567 28.76 42.53 0.04
C THR A 567 27.74 43.02 1.06
N TYR A 568 27.09 42.11 1.78
CA TYR A 568 26.11 42.48 2.80
C TYR A 568 26.79 43.16 3.99
N LYS A 569 26.34 44.37 4.33
CA LYS A 569 26.99 45.23 5.32
C LYS A 569 27.19 44.52 6.67
N GLY A 570 28.43 44.46 7.14
CA GLY A 570 28.83 43.80 8.40
C GLY A 570 29.12 42.30 8.29
N TYR A 571 28.91 41.72 7.12
CA TYR A 571 29.16 40.31 6.78
C TYR A 571 29.82 40.18 5.41
N GLU A 572 30.65 41.16 5.03
CA GLU A 572 31.40 41.16 3.78
C GLU A 572 32.28 39.90 3.71
N GLY A 573 32.26 39.24 2.54
CA GLY A 573 32.98 37.99 2.30
C GLY A 573 32.30 36.71 2.78
N TYR A 574 31.11 36.77 3.38
CA TYR A 574 30.36 35.57 3.79
C TYR A 574 29.18 35.27 2.86
N TYR A 575 28.90 33.98 2.66
CA TYR A 575 27.88 33.50 1.72
C TYR A 575 27.02 32.42 2.37
N ASN A 576 25.72 32.41 2.10
CA ASN A 576 24.79 31.38 2.54
C ASN A 576 23.78 31.02 1.44
N PHE A 577 24.08 29.97 0.67
CA PHE A 577 23.28 29.54 -0.48
C PHE A 577 22.03 28.72 -0.12
N TYR A 578 21.93 28.21 1.12
CA TYR A 578 20.82 27.36 1.56
C TYR A 578 20.00 28.00 2.69
N ASN A 579 20.20 29.29 2.98
CA ASN A 579 19.55 30.02 4.07
C ASN A 579 19.65 29.32 5.44
N ILE A 580 20.73 28.56 5.69
CA ILE A 580 20.91 27.81 6.94
C ILE A 580 21.08 28.81 8.10
N GLY A 581 20.25 28.67 9.13
CA GLY A 581 20.23 29.58 10.28
C GLY A 581 19.49 30.91 10.05
N ALA A 582 18.83 31.08 8.90
CA ALA A 582 18.07 32.28 8.56
C ALA A 582 16.66 32.26 9.19
N ASN A 583 16.56 32.39 10.51
CA ASN A 583 15.28 32.51 11.20
C ASN A 583 14.81 33.98 11.19
N ASP A 584 13.52 34.20 10.90
CA ASP A 584 12.93 35.54 10.96
C ASP A 584 12.72 35.99 12.41
N SER A 585 12.99 37.26 12.69
CA SER A 585 12.89 37.86 14.01
C SER A 585 12.03 39.13 13.95
N PRO A 586 11.26 39.47 14.99
CA PRO A 586 10.44 40.69 15.02
C PRO A 586 11.33 41.94 14.85
N GLY A 587 11.42 42.45 13.61
CA GLY A 587 12.36 43.50 13.20
C GLY A 587 12.99 43.30 11.82
N GLY A 588 12.84 42.12 11.21
CA GLY A 588 13.57 41.73 10.00
C GLY A 588 15.03 41.39 10.33
N GLY A 589 15.57 40.31 9.75
CA GLY A 589 16.92 39.87 10.11
C GLY A 589 17.37 38.50 9.59
N ALA A 590 16.52 37.77 8.87
CA ALA A 590 16.83 36.40 8.41
C ALA A 590 18.17 36.31 7.65
N ILE A 591 18.47 37.27 6.75
CA ILE A 591 19.74 37.31 6.00
C ILE A 591 20.93 37.50 6.95
N ALA A 592 20.85 38.44 7.89
CA ALA A 592 21.92 38.70 8.86
C ALA A 592 22.13 37.49 9.80
N ASN A 593 21.06 36.81 10.21
CA ASN A 593 21.13 35.59 11.02
C ASN A 593 21.78 34.45 10.25
N GLY A 594 21.37 34.23 9.00
CA GLY A 594 21.99 33.23 8.12
C GLY A 594 23.48 33.52 7.86
N LEU A 595 23.85 34.79 7.67
CA LEU A 595 25.25 35.17 7.51
C LEU A 595 26.05 35.12 8.83
N THR A 596 25.39 35.30 9.97
CA THR A 596 26.00 35.03 11.29
C THR A 596 26.33 33.56 11.45
N TYR A 597 25.43 32.67 11.02
CA TYR A 597 25.72 31.23 11.00
C TYR A 597 26.86 30.92 10.01
N ALA A 598 26.84 31.48 8.81
CA ALA A 598 27.91 31.32 7.82
C ALA A 598 29.30 31.73 8.35
N LYS A 599 29.35 32.75 9.22
CA LYS A 599 30.56 33.27 9.85
C LYS A 599 31.02 32.45 11.05
N ASN A 600 30.10 32.05 11.93
CA ASN A 600 30.45 31.51 13.26
C ASN A 600 30.18 29.99 13.40
N GLY A 601 29.22 29.47 12.63
CA GLY A 601 28.76 28.09 12.70
C GLY A 601 28.19 27.66 14.04
N THR A 602 28.42 26.39 14.36
CA THR A 602 28.05 25.77 15.63
C THR A 602 29.14 25.98 16.68
N LYS A 603 28.87 25.61 17.94
CA LYS A 603 29.89 25.59 19.00
C LYS A 603 30.91 24.44 18.85
N ASN A 604 30.68 23.49 17.94
CA ASN A 604 31.53 22.32 17.75
C ASN A 604 32.49 22.53 16.57
N ALA A 605 33.79 22.59 16.87
CA ALA A 605 34.83 22.83 15.87
C ALA A 605 34.90 21.73 14.80
N THR A 606 34.70 20.46 15.19
CA THR A 606 34.69 19.32 14.26
C THR A 606 33.51 19.39 13.30
N THR A 607 32.33 19.76 13.81
CA THR A 607 31.14 19.99 12.98
C THR A 607 31.37 21.14 12.00
N ASN A 608 31.95 22.25 12.47
CA ASN A 608 32.25 23.40 11.63
C ASN A 608 33.25 23.05 10.52
N ALA A 609 34.30 22.28 10.84
CA ALA A 609 35.25 21.78 9.84
C ALA A 609 34.55 20.91 8.79
N THR A 610 33.66 20.01 9.22
CA THR A 610 32.88 19.16 8.31
C THR A 610 31.98 19.99 7.40
N TYR A 611 31.37 21.06 7.93
CA TYR A 611 30.50 21.97 7.17
C TYR A 611 31.29 23.08 6.44
N LEU A 612 32.62 23.02 6.41
CA LEU A 612 33.49 24.02 5.78
C LEU A 612 33.25 25.46 6.28
N ILE A 613 32.81 25.61 7.53
CA ILE A 613 32.59 26.91 8.16
C ILE A 613 33.95 27.45 8.67
N PRO A 614 34.28 28.74 8.44
CA PRO A 614 33.42 29.78 7.86
C PRO A 614 33.25 29.72 6.35
N TRP A 615 32.04 30.07 5.88
CA TRP A 615 31.69 30.14 4.46
C TRP A 615 32.15 31.44 3.80
N THR A 616 33.48 31.56 3.64
CA THR A 616 34.15 32.77 3.13
C THR A 616 34.15 32.92 1.61
N ASN A 617 33.53 31.97 0.89
CA ASN A 617 33.36 32.02 -0.55
C ASN A 617 32.16 31.14 -0.97
N PRO A 618 31.66 31.29 -2.22
CA PRO A 618 30.53 30.48 -2.69
C PRO A 618 30.80 28.96 -2.67
N PHE A 619 32.03 28.53 -2.91
CA PHE A 619 32.40 27.10 -2.89
C PHE A 619 32.17 26.48 -1.50
N LYS A 620 32.74 27.07 -0.45
CA LYS A 620 32.58 26.60 0.93
C LYS A 620 31.11 26.62 1.37
N SER A 621 30.36 27.66 0.99
CA SER A 621 28.93 27.77 1.30
C SER A 621 28.09 26.65 0.65
N ILE A 622 28.31 26.38 -0.65
CA ILE A 622 27.54 25.39 -1.39
C ILE A 622 27.95 23.96 -1.00
N VAL A 623 29.24 23.67 -0.91
CA VAL A 623 29.75 22.34 -0.57
C VAL A 623 29.52 22.04 0.90
N GLY A 624 29.89 22.94 1.80
CA GLY A 624 29.72 22.77 3.24
C GLY A 624 28.25 22.70 3.67
N GLY A 625 27.41 23.60 3.13
CA GLY A 625 25.98 23.60 3.39
C GLY A 625 25.25 22.36 2.84
N SER A 626 25.75 21.74 1.77
CA SER A 626 25.16 20.49 1.26
C SER A 626 25.27 19.33 2.24
N TYR A 627 26.39 19.23 2.96
CA TYR A 627 26.58 18.21 3.99
C TYR A 627 25.61 18.44 5.17
N PHE A 628 25.41 19.70 5.57
CA PHE A 628 24.41 20.05 6.59
C PHE A 628 23.02 19.53 6.19
N LEU A 629 22.59 19.81 4.95
CA LEU A 629 21.29 19.36 4.44
C LEU A 629 21.16 17.83 4.34
N GLY A 630 22.22 17.13 3.93
CA GLY A 630 22.21 15.67 3.79
C GLY A 630 22.19 14.92 5.13
N SER A 631 22.91 15.47 6.12
CA SER A 631 23.26 14.75 7.36
C SER A 631 22.06 14.33 8.22
N THR A 632 20.98 15.10 8.24
CA THR A 632 19.84 14.85 9.13
C THR A 632 18.88 13.79 8.61
N TYR A 633 18.73 13.60 7.30
CA TYR A 633 17.72 12.68 6.74
C TYR A 633 18.30 11.78 5.64
N ILE A 634 18.81 12.38 4.56
CA ILE A 634 19.27 11.67 3.35
C ILE A 634 20.36 10.66 3.71
N ASN A 635 21.38 11.08 4.44
CA ASN A 635 22.52 10.23 4.82
C ASN A 635 22.17 9.21 5.92
N ARG A 636 20.96 9.28 6.50
CA ARG A 636 20.40 8.27 7.42
C ARG A 636 19.51 7.25 6.70
N GLY A 637 19.37 7.35 5.38
CA GLY A 637 18.50 6.49 4.58
C GLY A 637 17.07 7.03 4.40
N GLN A 638 16.73 8.21 4.94
CA GLN A 638 15.48 8.90 4.62
C GLN A 638 15.69 9.79 3.38
N ASP A 639 15.99 9.14 2.27
CA ASP A 639 16.55 9.73 1.05
C ASP A 639 15.50 9.93 -0.05
N THR A 640 14.22 9.89 0.30
CA THR A 640 13.11 10.37 -0.52
C THR A 640 12.19 11.21 0.36
N VAL A 641 11.41 12.12 -0.24
CA VAL A 641 10.43 12.91 0.53
C VAL A 641 9.43 12.00 1.25
N TYR A 642 9.07 10.89 0.61
CA TYR A 642 8.24 9.85 1.20
C TYR A 642 8.87 9.25 2.48
N LEU A 643 10.14 8.84 2.43
CA LEU A 643 10.84 8.25 3.58
C LEU A 643 11.12 9.28 4.69
N GLN A 644 11.27 10.56 4.33
CA GLN A 644 11.34 11.65 5.32
C GLN A 644 10.02 11.83 6.07
N LYS A 645 8.87 11.67 5.39
CA LYS A 645 7.56 11.78 6.02
C LYS A 645 7.17 10.57 6.86
N PHE A 646 7.30 9.36 6.32
CA PHE A 646 6.73 8.18 6.96
C PHE A 646 7.77 7.38 7.75
N ASN A 647 9.06 7.63 7.51
CA ASN A 647 10.18 6.85 8.00
C ASN A 647 9.90 5.35 8.13
N VAL A 648 9.78 4.68 7.00
CA VAL A 648 9.71 3.21 6.96
C VAL A 648 11.09 2.59 6.69
N THR A 649 12.16 3.30 7.10
CA THR A 649 13.53 2.78 7.03
C THR A 649 13.83 1.92 8.26
N PRO A 650 14.83 1.03 8.22
CA PRO A 650 15.24 0.25 9.40
C PRO A 650 15.76 1.12 10.56
N ILE A 651 16.13 2.37 10.28
CA ILE A 651 16.69 3.29 11.28
C ILE A 651 15.56 4.16 11.84
N SER A 652 15.29 3.98 13.15
CA SER A 652 14.27 4.76 13.85
C SER A 652 12.88 4.65 13.19
N THR A 653 12.53 3.46 12.67
CA THR A 653 11.27 3.20 11.97
C THR A 653 10.08 3.84 12.69
N TYR A 654 9.25 4.59 11.97
CA TYR A 654 8.10 5.36 12.45
C TYR A 654 8.40 6.64 13.25
N PHE A 655 9.66 6.90 13.57
CA PHE A 655 10.14 8.08 14.28
C PHE A 655 11.01 8.94 13.36
N HIS A 656 11.48 10.10 13.85
CA HIS A 656 12.30 11.02 13.05
C HIS A 656 11.62 11.39 11.71
N GLN A 657 10.31 11.60 11.76
CA GLN A 657 9.52 12.05 10.62
C GLN A 657 9.67 13.57 10.50
N TYR A 658 10.01 14.06 9.31
CA TYR A 658 10.25 15.49 9.05
C TYR A 658 9.02 16.36 9.27
N MET A 659 7.81 15.77 9.14
CA MET A 659 6.54 16.49 9.17
C MET A 659 5.38 15.59 9.60
N THR A 660 4.36 16.20 10.22
CA THR A 660 3.12 15.54 10.63
C THR A 660 2.07 15.50 9.51
N ASN A 661 2.10 16.49 8.60
CA ASN A 661 1.15 16.60 7.50
C ASN A 661 1.22 15.39 6.54
N VAL A 662 0.16 14.60 6.48
CA VAL A 662 0.10 13.37 5.67
C VAL A 662 0.14 13.62 4.16
N GLU A 663 -0.33 14.78 3.67
CA GLU A 663 -0.33 15.13 2.24
C GLU A 663 0.99 15.76 1.76
N ALA A 664 1.95 15.99 2.67
CA ALA A 664 3.15 16.74 2.35
C ALA A 664 4.03 16.10 1.26
N PRO A 665 4.31 14.77 1.26
CA PRO A 665 5.11 14.16 0.18
C PRO A 665 4.51 14.37 -1.20
N TRP A 666 3.19 14.19 -1.32
CA TRP A 666 2.47 14.43 -2.56
C TRP A 666 2.59 15.90 -3.01
N ALA A 667 2.40 16.86 -2.09
CA ALA A 667 2.47 18.28 -2.41
C ALA A 667 3.88 18.74 -2.78
N GLU A 668 4.90 18.26 -2.06
CA GLU A 668 6.31 18.57 -2.32
C GLU A 668 6.81 17.93 -3.61
N GLY A 669 6.45 16.68 -3.88
CA GLY A 669 6.77 16.01 -5.15
C GLY A 669 6.30 16.82 -6.36
N ARG A 670 5.09 17.40 -6.31
CA ARG A 670 4.59 18.27 -7.39
C ARG A 670 5.39 19.56 -7.56
N LYS A 671 5.90 20.14 -6.46
CA LYS A 671 6.79 21.31 -6.53
C LYS A 671 8.13 20.96 -7.16
N ILE A 672 8.67 19.78 -6.83
CA ILE A 672 9.90 19.26 -7.45
C ILE A 672 9.69 19.03 -8.95
N ALA A 673 8.59 18.37 -9.32
CA ALA A 673 8.22 18.16 -10.73
C ALA A 673 8.17 19.49 -11.51
N ALA A 674 7.55 20.52 -10.93
CA ALA A 674 7.50 21.86 -11.52
C ALA A 674 8.88 22.50 -11.65
N ALA A 675 9.74 22.35 -10.64
CA ALA A 675 11.12 22.85 -10.68
C ALA A 675 11.96 22.15 -11.77
N TYR A 676 11.63 20.90 -12.08
CA TYR A 676 12.32 20.04 -13.05
C TYR A 676 11.70 20.07 -14.45
N GLY A 677 10.91 21.09 -14.78
CA GLY A 677 10.30 21.23 -16.11
C GLY A 677 11.29 21.15 -17.29
N ASN A 678 12.56 21.51 -17.09
CA ASN A 678 13.62 21.43 -18.09
C ASN A 678 14.43 20.11 -18.05
N MET A 679 14.10 19.18 -17.15
CA MET A 679 14.82 17.92 -16.93
C MET A 679 14.08 16.69 -17.48
N LYS A 680 13.09 16.87 -18.35
CA LYS A 680 12.24 15.77 -18.85
C LYS A 680 13.02 14.64 -19.54
N GLU A 681 14.14 14.98 -20.16
CA GLU A 681 15.05 14.04 -20.84
C GLU A 681 16.24 13.62 -19.95
N SER A 682 16.42 14.25 -18.78
CA SER A 682 17.50 13.90 -17.86
C SER A 682 17.13 12.62 -17.10
N PRO A 683 18.11 11.75 -16.82
CA PRO A 683 17.86 10.59 -15.99
C PRO A 683 17.58 11.01 -14.55
N ILE A 684 16.52 10.43 -13.99
CA ILE A 684 16.08 10.66 -12.60
C ILE A 684 15.78 9.29 -12.01
N VAL A 685 16.33 9.03 -10.82
CA VAL A 685 16.15 7.76 -10.11
C VAL A 685 15.03 7.91 -9.11
N PHE A 686 14.05 7.02 -9.16
CA PHE A 686 12.95 6.94 -8.22
C PHE A 686 13.06 5.67 -7.39
N SER A 687 13.20 5.82 -6.07
CA SER A 687 13.21 4.73 -5.10
C SER A 687 11.80 4.58 -4.52
N ILE A 688 11.06 3.62 -5.06
CA ILE A 688 9.62 3.47 -4.84
C ILE A 688 9.36 2.42 -3.77
N PRO A 689 8.73 2.77 -2.64
CA PRO A 689 8.46 1.81 -1.57
C PRO A 689 7.58 0.64 -2.02
N VAL A 690 7.93 -0.57 -1.59
CA VAL A 690 7.14 -1.79 -1.77
C VAL A 690 6.99 -2.46 -0.40
N TYR A 691 5.75 -2.55 0.07
CA TYR A 691 5.42 -3.16 1.36
C TYR A 691 5.03 -4.63 1.21
N LEU A 692 5.18 -5.39 2.30
CA LEU A 692 4.65 -6.75 2.38
C LEU A 692 3.12 -6.70 2.50
N ASN A 693 2.44 -7.68 1.91
CA ASN A 693 0.99 -7.88 2.04
C ASN A 693 0.11 -6.66 1.71
N MET A 694 0.54 -5.82 0.76
CA MET A 694 -0.27 -4.70 0.28
C MET A 694 -1.64 -5.14 -0.26
N PRO A 695 -2.66 -4.27 -0.19
CA PRO A 695 -3.97 -4.56 -0.76
C PRO A 695 -3.87 -4.79 -2.27
N ALA A 696 -4.71 -5.67 -2.80
CA ALA A 696 -4.69 -6.07 -4.22
C ALA A 696 -4.97 -4.91 -5.20
N ARG A 697 -5.53 -3.80 -4.71
CA ARG A 697 -5.71 -2.55 -5.45
C ARG A 697 -5.11 -1.41 -4.65
N PRO A 698 -4.69 -0.31 -5.32
CA PRO A 698 -4.29 0.90 -4.63
C PRO A 698 -5.36 1.35 -3.64
N ALA A 699 -4.94 1.79 -2.45
CA ALA A 699 -5.83 2.32 -1.43
C ALA A 699 -6.68 3.46 -2.05
N PRO A 700 -8.01 3.37 -2.03
CA PRO A 700 -8.84 4.35 -2.70
C PRO A 700 -8.76 5.70 -1.98
N ARG A 701 -8.90 6.79 -2.75
CA ARG A 701 -9.13 8.11 -2.16
C ARG A 701 -10.35 8.05 -1.23
N PRO A 702 -10.32 8.68 -0.04
CA PRO A 702 -11.46 8.77 0.84
C PRO A 702 -12.71 9.25 0.08
N THR A 703 -13.78 8.47 0.19
CA THR A 703 -15.10 8.79 -0.38
C THR A 703 -15.96 9.47 0.66
N THR A 704 -16.93 10.27 0.24
CA THR A 704 -17.84 11.02 1.12
C THR A 704 -18.31 10.19 2.30
N GLN A 705 -18.08 10.73 3.50
CA GLN A 705 -18.64 10.25 4.75
C GLN A 705 -19.42 11.39 5.41
N PHE A 706 -20.16 11.06 6.45
CA PHE A 706 -21.01 11.99 7.19
C PHE A 706 -20.70 11.88 8.68
N ASN A 707 -20.98 12.93 9.45
CA ASN A 707 -20.68 12.96 10.89
C ASN A 707 -21.52 11.90 11.62
N PRO A 708 -20.90 10.97 12.38
CA PRO A 708 -21.57 9.91 13.15
C PRO A 708 -22.09 10.34 14.52
N ASN A 709 -21.93 11.60 14.93
CA ASN A 709 -22.26 12.04 16.28
C ASN A 709 -23.77 12.17 16.52
N ASN A 710 -24.35 11.13 17.12
CA ASN A 710 -25.75 11.02 17.52
C ASN A 710 -25.99 11.29 19.01
N ARG A 711 -25.13 12.07 19.69
CA ARG A 711 -25.31 12.34 21.13
C ARG A 711 -26.28 13.48 21.41
N LEU A 712 -27.06 13.35 22.49
CA LEU A 712 -27.78 14.47 23.08
C LEU A 712 -26.82 15.41 23.81
N LYS A 713 -27.05 16.72 23.70
CA LYS A 713 -26.41 17.78 24.48
C LYS A 713 -27.17 18.06 25.77
N SER A 714 -28.50 17.94 25.74
CA SER A 714 -29.37 18.09 26.89
C SER A 714 -30.60 17.20 26.76
N LEU A 715 -31.08 16.70 27.89
CA LEU A 715 -32.39 16.05 28.03
C LEU A 715 -33.07 16.59 29.29
N LYS A 716 -34.25 17.17 29.14
CA LYS A 716 -35.06 17.71 30.25
C LYS A 716 -36.49 17.23 30.13
N VAL A 717 -37.08 16.86 31.26
CA VAL A 717 -38.51 16.53 31.37
C VAL A 717 -39.16 17.60 32.23
N LEU A 718 -40.25 18.22 31.76
CA LEU A 718 -40.99 19.24 32.48
C LEU A 718 -42.43 18.80 32.69
N ASP A 719 -43.05 19.25 33.79
CA ASP A 719 -44.50 19.18 33.93
C ASP A 719 -45.22 20.22 33.06
N LEU A 720 -46.54 20.16 33.02
CA LEU A 720 -47.37 21.13 32.28
C LEU A 720 -47.29 22.58 32.82
N LYS A 721 -46.67 22.79 33.98
CA LYS A 721 -46.42 24.09 34.59
C LYS A 721 -44.99 24.59 34.33
N ASN A 722 -44.25 23.95 33.43
CA ASN A 722 -42.86 24.23 33.10
C ASN A 722 -41.87 24.02 34.25
N LYS A 723 -42.23 23.23 35.27
CA LYS A 723 -41.31 22.82 36.33
C LYS A 723 -40.51 21.61 35.85
N GLU A 724 -39.18 21.70 35.92
CA GLU A 724 -38.28 20.59 35.58
C GLU A 724 -38.43 19.45 36.59
N LEU A 725 -38.69 18.26 36.07
CA LEU A 725 -38.79 17.00 36.81
C LEU A 725 -37.43 16.30 36.76
N GLN A 726 -36.93 15.89 37.92
CA GLN A 726 -35.59 15.30 38.03
C GLN A 726 -35.59 13.85 37.57
N ILE A 727 -34.95 13.59 36.43
CA ILE A 727 -34.69 12.24 35.93
C ILE A 727 -33.50 11.62 36.66
N THR A 728 -33.53 10.31 36.85
CA THR A 728 -32.46 9.52 37.47
C THR A 728 -31.96 8.44 36.49
N PRO A 729 -30.65 8.26 36.30
CA PRO A 729 -29.58 9.14 36.78
C PRO A 729 -29.69 10.55 36.16
N THR A 730 -28.97 11.53 36.73
CA THR A 730 -28.86 12.86 36.11
C THR A 730 -28.29 12.71 34.69
N PHE A 731 -28.82 13.51 33.75
CA PHE A 731 -28.46 13.41 32.33
C PHE A 731 -26.95 13.33 32.07
N ASN A 732 -26.54 12.31 31.30
CA ASN A 732 -25.21 12.16 30.76
C ASN A 732 -25.31 11.74 29.29
N GLN A 733 -24.52 12.35 28.42
CA GLN A 733 -24.57 12.09 26.97
C GLN A 733 -24.26 10.63 26.59
N THR A 734 -23.61 9.86 27.46
CA THR A 734 -23.31 8.42 27.26
C THR A 734 -24.22 7.49 28.05
N GLU A 735 -25.21 8.04 28.77
CA GLU A 735 -26.26 7.27 29.43
C GLU A 735 -27.53 7.31 28.59
N TYR A 736 -28.12 6.14 28.37
CA TYR A 736 -29.22 5.95 27.45
C TYR A 736 -30.53 5.58 28.16
N ASN A 737 -30.51 5.30 29.46
CA ASN A 737 -31.70 4.93 30.21
C ASN A 737 -31.91 5.86 31.40
N TYR A 738 -33.10 6.41 31.50
CA TYR A 738 -33.52 7.34 32.54
C TYR A 738 -34.85 6.91 33.15
N TYR A 739 -35.05 7.32 34.40
CA TYR A 739 -36.20 6.94 35.21
C TYR A 739 -36.77 8.17 35.90
N LEU A 740 -38.09 8.23 36.02
CA LEU A 740 -38.82 9.28 36.71
C LEU A 740 -40.10 8.69 37.33
N ILE A 741 -40.42 9.08 38.56
CA ILE A 741 -41.71 8.78 39.19
C ILE A 741 -42.45 10.10 39.35
N VAL A 742 -43.72 10.13 38.92
CA VAL A 742 -44.59 11.31 39.02
C VAL A 742 -45.91 10.93 39.68
N GLY A 743 -46.51 11.88 40.39
CA GLY A 743 -47.84 11.69 40.98
C GLY A 743 -48.93 11.55 39.91
N ASN A 744 -50.03 10.89 40.25
CA ASN A 744 -51.20 10.74 39.38
C ASN A 744 -51.74 12.05 38.79
N GLU A 745 -51.49 13.21 39.41
CA GLU A 745 -51.87 14.52 38.87
C GLU A 745 -51.09 14.95 37.62
N VAL A 746 -49.96 14.30 37.31
CA VAL A 746 -49.13 14.59 36.13
C VAL A 746 -49.61 13.74 34.94
N GLU A 747 -50.62 14.24 34.23
CA GLU A 747 -51.23 13.55 33.08
C GLU A 747 -50.41 13.61 31.79
N ALA A 748 -49.43 14.52 31.74
CA ALA A 748 -48.54 14.68 30.60
C ALA A 748 -47.23 15.37 31.04
N VAL A 749 -46.18 15.15 30.26
CA VAL A 749 -44.89 15.82 30.41
C VAL A 749 -44.47 16.48 29.10
N GLN A 750 -43.62 17.48 29.19
CA GLN A 750 -42.91 18.03 28.05
C GLN A 750 -41.46 17.54 28.06
N VAL A 751 -41.02 16.86 27.00
CA VAL A 751 -39.64 16.41 26.84
C VAL A 751 -38.88 17.36 25.91
N ASN A 752 -37.89 18.04 26.44
CA ASN A 752 -37.02 18.97 25.71
C ASN A 752 -35.62 18.36 25.56
N ALA A 753 -35.23 18.08 24.32
CA ALA A 753 -33.93 17.50 23.99
C ALA A 753 -33.22 18.30 22.90
N THR A 754 -31.90 18.41 22.99
CA THR A 754 -31.07 19.05 21.95
C THR A 754 -29.88 18.16 21.62
N THR A 755 -29.39 18.19 20.38
CA THR A 755 -28.26 17.37 19.92
C THR A 755 -26.92 18.07 20.16
N VAL A 756 -25.85 17.29 20.31
CA VAL A 756 -24.47 17.80 20.33
C VAL A 756 -24.09 18.28 18.93
N SER A 757 -24.25 17.42 17.92
CA SER A 757 -24.01 17.82 16.54
C SER A 757 -25.18 18.61 15.98
N LYS A 758 -24.88 19.74 15.34
CA LYS A 758 -25.86 20.54 14.59
C LYS A 758 -26.39 19.82 13.35
N LYS A 759 -25.71 18.75 12.92
CA LYS A 759 -26.07 17.93 11.75
C LYS A 759 -26.91 16.71 12.12
N ALA A 760 -27.04 16.42 13.41
CA ALA A 760 -27.92 15.36 13.91
C ALA A 760 -29.35 15.87 14.10
N SER A 761 -30.32 14.97 14.01
CA SER A 761 -31.74 15.23 14.26
C SER A 761 -32.21 14.47 15.49
N VAL A 762 -33.10 15.06 16.29
CA VAL A 762 -33.72 14.42 17.46
C VAL A 762 -35.23 14.35 17.26
N PHE A 763 -35.83 13.21 17.58
CA PHE A 763 -37.28 12.99 17.52
C PHE A 763 -37.82 12.48 18.86
N GLY A 764 -39.14 12.35 18.99
CA GLY A 764 -39.78 11.83 20.19
C GLY A 764 -39.90 12.81 21.36
N GLY A 765 -39.41 14.05 21.22
CA GLY A 765 -39.64 15.13 22.19
C GLY A 765 -41.01 15.82 22.03
N GLY A 766 -41.26 16.84 22.84
CA GLY A 766 -42.52 17.60 22.86
C GLY A 766 -43.46 17.18 23.98
N TYR A 767 -44.76 17.45 23.84
CA TYR A 767 -45.78 17.08 24.82
C TYR A 767 -46.18 15.62 24.67
N ILE A 768 -46.13 14.86 25.77
CA ILE A 768 -46.37 13.43 25.81
C ILE A 768 -47.35 13.13 26.94
N SER A 769 -48.49 12.53 26.60
CA SER A 769 -49.48 12.07 27.58
C SER A 769 -48.98 10.83 28.33
N LEU A 770 -49.29 10.75 29.62
CA LEU A 770 -48.92 9.65 30.50
C LEU A 770 -50.15 8.84 30.92
N GLY A 771 -50.14 7.55 30.64
CA GLY A 771 -51.05 6.58 31.26
C GLY A 771 -50.67 6.35 32.73
N VAL A 772 -51.64 5.90 33.55
CA VAL A 772 -51.35 5.42 34.91
C VAL A 772 -50.48 4.16 34.81
N GLY A 773 -49.46 4.04 35.66
CA GLY A 773 -48.46 2.99 35.60
C GLY A 773 -47.24 3.35 34.73
N ASN A 774 -46.67 2.36 34.04
CA ASN A 774 -45.41 2.51 33.31
C ASN A 774 -45.61 3.14 31.92
N ASN A 775 -44.81 4.16 31.63
CA ASN A 775 -44.74 4.82 30.33
C ASN A 775 -43.28 4.79 29.84
N GLU A 776 -43.06 4.26 28.64
CA GLU A 776 -41.75 4.28 28.00
C GLU A 776 -41.73 5.34 26.89
N ILE A 777 -40.78 6.27 26.99
CA ILE A 777 -40.60 7.34 26.01
C ILE A 777 -39.24 7.16 25.36
N VAL A 778 -39.22 6.97 24.04
CA VAL A 778 -37.99 6.82 23.26
C VAL A 778 -37.67 8.11 22.52
N ILE A 779 -36.47 8.64 22.74
CA ILE A 779 -35.92 9.84 22.12
C ILE A 779 -34.79 9.41 21.17
N PRO A 780 -35.10 9.07 19.90
CA PRO A 780 -34.09 8.72 18.93
C PRO A 780 -33.33 9.97 18.45
N VAL A 781 -32.01 9.87 18.42
CA VAL A 781 -31.11 10.83 17.81
C VAL A 781 -30.46 10.18 16.60
N ILE A 782 -30.65 10.78 15.43
CA ILE A 782 -30.14 10.30 14.15
C ILE A 782 -28.98 11.21 13.72
N ALA A 783 -27.78 10.67 13.62
CA ALA A 783 -26.61 11.37 13.11
C ALA A 783 -26.71 11.65 11.60
N GLU A 784 -25.81 12.47 11.06
CA GLU A 784 -25.77 12.81 9.63
C GLU A 784 -25.54 11.56 8.76
N ASN A 785 -24.78 10.58 9.25
CA ASN A 785 -24.56 9.31 8.56
C ASN A 785 -25.72 8.30 8.71
N GLY A 786 -26.75 8.63 9.49
CA GLY A 786 -27.88 7.76 9.78
C GLY A 786 -27.71 6.89 11.03
N ASP A 787 -26.59 6.94 11.75
CA ASP A 787 -26.43 6.21 13.02
C ASP A 787 -27.43 6.70 14.06
N ILE A 788 -28.11 5.77 14.74
CA ILE A 788 -29.17 6.08 15.69
C ILE A 788 -28.74 5.73 17.11
N ALA A 789 -28.91 6.68 18.03
CA ALA A 789 -28.85 6.45 19.46
C ALA A 789 -30.23 6.69 20.07
N ASN A 790 -30.73 5.72 20.85
CA ASN A 790 -32.02 5.82 21.51
C ASN A 790 -31.82 6.15 22.99
N TYR A 791 -32.29 7.33 23.41
CA TYR A 791 -32.37 7.70 24.82
C TYR A 791 -33.77 7.39 25.33
N ILE A 792 -33.88 6.54 26.36
CA ILE A 792 -35.15 6.02 26.87
C ILE A 792 -35.43 6.65 28.23
N ILE A 793 -36.64 7.19 28.40
CA ILE A 793 -37.15 7.69 29.68
C ILE A 793 -38.31 6.82 30.11
N ASN A 794 -38.14 6.12 31.22
CA ASN A 794 -39.17 5.30 31.86
C ASN A 794 -39.85 6.13 32.94
N ILE A 795 -41.12 6.48 32.73
CA ILE A 795 -41.92 7.28 33.66
C ILE A 795 -42.98 6.40 34.30
N VAL A 796 -42.95 6.29 35.63
CA VAL A 796 -44.04 5.68 36.41
C VAL A 796 -44.96 6.77 36.91
N ARG A 797 -46.24 6.70 36.55
CA ARG A 797 -47.30 7.58 37.08
C ARG A 797 -48.09 6.82 38.14
N GLU A 798 -47.96 7.20 39.40
CA GLU A 798 -48.58 6.52 40.55
C GLU A 798 -49.14 7.42 41.64
#